data_AF-A0A4P9ZMK8-F1
#
_entry.id   AF-A0A4P9ZMK8-F1
#
_cell.length_a   1.000
_cell.length_b   1.000
_cell.length_c   1.000
_cell.angle_alpha   90.00
_cell.angle_beta   90.00
_cell.angle_gamma   90.00
#
_symmetry.space_group_name_H-M   'P 1'
#
loop_
_entity.id
_entity.type
_entity.pdbx_description
1 polymer ?
#
loop_
_entity_poly.entity_id
_entity_poly.type
_entity_poly.pdbx_seq_one_letter_code
_entity_poly.pdbx_strand_id
1 'polypeptide(L)'
;MGRAIEERLEAEPNAEDGLFLQRIGTRVAFHPGLARGPLFQRFLRVLTTADSAGATAEEPPKTTRSLLATLYELLLADPSLIHTLVQQEGGAPFRALLRRITSEINNFTAQVRVISLKLYALLNTLARANGLLLDRVPELDEQLPATLSRFIHDPHPKVRKASLDLIYYCHLSGYPLSASLYPVSVECLKDDYEYVRLGALRIVWLISKLYPLEVIEVRKHDYSDSIRLVDDAFVKVCDMVNDISMTIRTEACVLLGSYFDVQFNYLSQTLSKKIMSHLKRRPAFAKGGSKRDGGSGRSNRNIIPVAEGDMDVESDDFRILDSGACGAFVHGLEDEYREVRNAAINSICELCLQSAEFSQQAVDYLVDIFNDEIDYVRLNAITSLTKIASRYPITLDREQLQIIFGVMEDADPKIRQSIHSLVSSVLLADVPALMTTVETLSDSLLRHSDDQASIYRCLRSVGYRHRNSIDSALVEKLLKIEKHFLTREINQDDLVLTAHLALILNAAENRSAFMSILPPFIFNYIPYLHDKFPDCFPEPRRLGGAARDRATEYLTDSVLKTSIVPRARLDNITAVPRDICLRIPAVLTLVKQGQRSRAQRFIRQQIQQLRTTIAFDPSPITPAPGKLVQPFLQSLALVLNAQALVGRTSDTAAWCNLPGDLMARAYRLEHAYLGHSPQTRYALGLLRLFAHILFTFIPASKGERRDPPQLQALRAQLVQTEVPATQFNSQLYRFAQQLQLEPCGDRDCFKPVSVNITQPISNPDKPLTVLGAFPLSLTIEATLYWIHDLSAIRIRLTLPDFTNVYFQPPLIHFTPTGPLSYRLQTTVGHSLSGYSGLSTVELALVLAYPLECPEIDASLSRNSSSDQKRCLSQATSDDNDDNPSEESTVSDLAYVDLLVKPIQIFTNLVPTA
;
A
#
# COMPACT_ATOMS: atom_id res chain seq x y z
N MET A 1 7.67 -26.62 -32.56
CA MET A 1 6.31 -26.70 -31.98
C MET A 1 5.23 -26.46 -33.04
N GLY A 2 5.30 -25.40 -33.87
CA GLY A 2 4.32 -25.15 -34.96
C GLY A 2 4.25 -26.25 -36.04
N ARG A 3 5.38 -26.77 -36.52
CA ARG A 3 5.42 -27.87 -37.52
C ARG A 3 4.80 -29.19 -37.04
N ALA A 4 4.87 -29.48 -35.74
CA ALA A 4 4.32 -30.70 -35.15
C ALA A 4 2.78 -30.67 -35.02
N ILE A 5 2.17 -29.50 -35.24
CA ILE A 5 0.72 -29.30 -35.26
C ILE A 5 0.20 -29.40 -36.71
N GLU A 6 0.96 -28.89 -37.69
CA GLU A 6 0.66 -29.05 -39.12
C GLU A 6 0.73 -30.52 -39.57
N GLU A 7 1.76 -31.27 -39.19
CA GLU A 7 1.91 -32.70 -39.56
C GLU A 7 0.84 -33.61 -38.93
N ARG A 8 0.15 -33.14 -37.89
CA ARG A 8 -0.95 -33.87 -37.22
C ARG A 8 -2.33 -33.55 -37.80
N LEU A 9 -2.44 -32.49 -38.61
CA LEU A 9 -3.69 -32.03 -39.25
C LEU A 9 -3.88 -32.60 -40.67
N GLU A 10 -2.84 -33.12 -41.31
CA GLU A 10 -2.91 -33.71 -42.66
C GLU A 10 -3.35 -35.19 -42.69
N ALA A 11 -3.55 -35.84 -41.53
CA ALA A 11 -3.63 -37.30 -41.44
C ALA A 11 -5.03 -37.95 -41.38
N GLU A 12 -6.15 -37.24 -41.15
CA GLU A 12 -7.48 -37.89 -41.12
C GLU A 12 -8.62 -36.98 -41.67
N PRO A 13 -9.39 -37.39 -42.70
CA PRO A 13 -10.27 -36.45 -43.39
C PRO A 13 -11.70 -36.29 -42.83
N ASN A 14 -12.21 -37.10 -41.89
CA ASN A 14 -13.64 -37.07 -41.57
C ASN A 14 -13.93 -37.45 -40.11
N ALA A 15 -14.14 -36.49 -39.18
CA ALA A 15 -14.97 -36.67 -37.95
C ALA A 15 -15.00 -35.50 -36.92
N GLU A 16 -14.15 -34.47 -36.95
CA GLU A 16 -13.92 -33.63 -35.74
C GLU A 16 -14.43 -32.17 -35.75
N ASP A 17 -15.61 -31.86 -36.30
CA ASP A 17 -16.19 -30.51 -36.09
C ASP A 17 -16.74 -30.30 -34.64
N GLY A 18 -16.94 -31.39 -33.88
CA GLY A 18 -17.51 -31.35 -32.53
C GLY A 18 -16.51 -31.14 -31.37
N LEU A 19 -15.26 -31.62 -31.51
CA LEU A 19 -14.21 -31.53 -30.47
C LEU A 19 -13.43 -30.21 -30.52
N PHE A 20 -13.46 -29.52 -31.67
CA PHE A 20 -12.79 -28.25 -31.91
C PHE A 20 -13.29 -27.12 -30.98
N LEU A 21 -14.61 -27.05 -30.72
CA LEU A 21 -15.23 -26.01 -29.88
C LEU A 21 -15.01 -26.22 -28.37
N GLN A 22 -14.79 -27.47 -27.94
CA GLN A 22 -14.55 -27.80 -26.54
C GLN A 22 -13.12 -27.43 -26.10
N ARG A 23 -12.14 -27.47 -27.01
CA ARG A 23 -10.74 -27.11 -26.73
C ARG A 23 -10.50 -25.59 -26.66
N ILE A 24 -11.30 -24.79 -27.35
CA ILE A 24 -11.23 -23.31 -27.31
C ILE A 24 -11.69 -22.76 -25.95
N GLY A 25 -12.70 -23.39 -25.33
CA GLY A 25 -13.33 -22.88 -24.12
C GLY A 25 -12.56 -23.12 -22.82
N THR A 26 -11.54 -23.98 -22.78
CA THR A 26 -10.98 -24.43 -21.49
C THR A 26 -9.54 -24.09 -21.18
N ARG A 27 -8.70 -23.59 -22.10
CA ARG A 27 -7.30 -23.16 -21.79
C ARG A 27 -6.58 -22.70 -23.05
N VAL A 28 -6.77 -21.46 -23.49
CA VAL A 28 -5.83 -20.84 -24.43
C VAL A 28 -5.72 -19.36 -24.10
N ALA A 29 -4.53 -18.92 -23.69
CA ALA A 29 -4.14 -17.53 -23.82
C ALA A 29 -4.15 -17.21 -25.33
N PHE A 30 -5.21 -16.56 -25.80
CA PHE A 30 -5.41 -16.35 -27.23
C PHE A 30 -4.40 -15.34 -27.76
N HIS A 31 -3.56 -15.81 -28.69
CA HIS A 31 -2.63 -14.98 -29.44
C HIS A 31 -3.42 -14.15 -30.47
N PRO A 32 -3.16 -12.84 -30.63
CA PRO A 32 -3.91 -11.94 -31.52
C PRO A 32 -3.92 -12.30 -33.03
N GLY A 33 -3.22 -13.36 -33.44
CA GLY A 33 -3.19 -13.84 -34.83
C GLY A 33 -4.39 -14.67 -35.26
N LEU A 34 -5.16 -15.26 -34.33
CA LEU A 34 -6.32 -16.12 -34.63
C LEU A 34 -7.61 -15.33 -34.97
N ALA A 35 -7.66 -14.05 -34.57
CA ALA A 35 -8.80 -13.13 -34.72
C ALA A 35 -9.21 -12.82 -36.18
N ARG A 36 -8.31 -13.06 -37.14
CA ARG A 36 -8.54 -12.82 -38.59
C ARG A 36 -8.63 -14.11 -39.41
N GLY A 37 -8.66 -15.27 -38.75
CA GLY A 37 -8.64 -16.57 -39.40
C GLY A 37 -10.01 -17.06 -39.90
N PRO A 38 -10.04 -18.05 -40.80
CA PRO A 38 -11.26 -18.63 -41.38
C PRO A 38 -12.19 -19.27 -40.33
N LEU A 39 -11.64 -19.67 -39.18
CA LEU A 39 -12.38 -20.28 -38.07
C LEU A 39 -13.33 -19.28 -37.40
N PHE A 40 -12.90 -18.03 -37.18
CA PHE A 40 -13.76 -16.99 -36.63
C PHE A 40 -14.89 -16.62 -37.61
N GLN A 41 -14.60 -16.58 -38.91
CA GLN A 41 -15.64 -16.37 -39.93
C GLN A 41 -16.64 -17.52 -40.00
N ARG A 42 -16.21 -18.79 -39.86
CA ARG A 42 -17.11 -19.94 -39.79
C ARG A 42 -18.00 -19.88 -38.55
N PHE A 43 -17.43 -19.51 -37.40
CA PHE A 43 -18.19 -19.30 -36.16
C PHE A 43 -19.25 -18.19 -36.30
N LEU A 44 -18.91 -17.04 -36.90
CA LEU A 44 -19.86 -15.95 -37.15
C LEU A 44 -20.97 -16.33 -38.12
N ARG A 45 -20.68 -17.14 -39.16
CA ARG A 45 -21.71 -17.66 -40.06
C ARG A 45 -22.68 -18.57 -39.32
N VAL A 46 -22.20 -19.48 -38.48
CA VAL A 46 -23.06 -20.35 -37.66
C VAL A 46 -23.96 -19.52 -36.73
N LEU A 47 -23.42 -18.47 -36.12
CA LEU A 47 -24.18 -17.55 -35.26
C LEU A 47 -25.24 -16.71 -36.00
N THR A 48 -25.04 -16.41 -37.29
CA THR A 48 -25.90 -15.50 -38.07
C THR A 48 -26.86 -16.20 -39.04
N THR A 49 -26.65 -17.48 -39.36
CA THR A 49 -27.44 -18.27 -40.34
C THR A 49 -28.41 -19.28 -39.74
N ALA A 50 -28.44 -19.42 -38.41
CA ALA A 50 -29.26 -20.41 -37.70
C ALA A 50 -30.79 -20.19 -37.78
N ASP A 51 -31.29 -19.32 -38.66
CA ASP A 51 -32.72 -19.07 -38.87
C ASP A 51 -33.26 -19.65 -40.20
N SER A 52 -32.50 -20.47 -40.94
CA SER A 52 -32.98 -21.07 -42.19
C SER A 52 -32.53 -22.51 -42.44
N ALA A 53 -33.14 -23.48 -41.78
CA ALA A 53 -33.43 -24.81 -42.33
C ALA A 53 -34.26 -25.62 -41.32
N GLY A 54 -35.30 -26.29 -41.80
CA GLY A 54 -36.21 -27.09 -40.97
C GLY A 54 -35.46 -28.11 -40.11
N ALA A 55 -35.75 -28.10 -38.81
CA ALA A 55 -35.29 -29.12 -37.89
C ALA A 55 -36.02 -30.45 -38.20
N THR A 56 -35.37 -31.33 -38.96
CA THR A 56 -35.63 -32.77 -38.84
C THR A 56 -35.09 -33.22 -37.48
N ALA A 57 -35.99 -33.79 -36.69
CA ALA A 57 -35.73 -34.31 -35.37
C ALA A 57 -34.68 -35.42 -35.42
N GLU A 58 -33.47 -35.15 -34.91
CA GLU A 58 -32.52 -36.13 -34.34
C GLU A 58 -31.18 -35.43 -34.03
N GLU A 59 -31.19 -34.42 -33.15
CA GLU A 59 -30.01 -34.01 -32.35
C GLU A 59 -30.42 -32.83 -31.43
N PRO A 60 -30.16 -32.86 -30.11
CA PRO A 60 -30.53 -31.75 -29.24
C PRO A 60 -29.67 -30.52 -29.57
N PRO A 61 -30.27 -29.32 -29.77
CA PRO A 61 -29.50 -28.14 -30.13
C PRO A 61 -28.54 -27.78 -28.99
N LYS A 62 -27.23 -27.91 -29.25
CA LYS A 62 -26.17 -27.38 -28.37
C LYS A 62 -26.48 -25.90 -28.13
N THR A 63 -26.87 -25.60 -26.88
CA THR A 63 -27.73 -24.48 -26.49
C THR A 63 -27.21 -23.12 -26.94
N THR A 64 -28.04 -22.29 -27.60
CA THR A 64 -27.79 -20.89 -28.00
C THR A 64 -26.97 -20.09 -26.97
N ARG A 65 -27.17 -20.36 -25.68
CA ARG A 65 -26.39 -19.85 -24.55
C ARG A 65 -24.86 -19.98 -24.72
N SER A 66 -24.34 -21.15 -25.08
CA SER A 66 -22.89 -21.41 -25.14
C SER A 66 -22.22 -20.65 -26.27
N LEU A 67 -22.91 -20.53 -27.41
CA LEU A 67 -22.43 -19.77 -28.56
C LEU A 67 -22.37 -18.27 -28.25
N LEU A 68 -23.42 -17.71 -27.63
CA LEU A 68 -23.43 -16.32 -27.19
C LEU A 68 -22.40 -16.04 -26.08
N ALA A 69 -22.24 -16.94 -25.11
CA ALA A 69 -21.22 -16.80 -24.07
C ALA A 69 -19.80 -16.80 -24.65
N THR A 70 -19.52 -17.70 -25.61
CA THR A 70 -18.22 -17.76 -26.28
C THR A 70 -17.93 -16.46 -27.04
N LEU A 71 -18.93 -15.90 -27.73
CA LEU A 71 -18.80 -14.61 -28.39
C LEU A 71 -18.51 -13.47 -27.40
N TYR A 72 -19.15 -13.47 -26.23
CA TYR A 72 -18.95 -12.45 -25.20
C TYR A 72 -17.50 -12.47 -24.68
N GLU A 73 -16.99 -13.66 -24.34
CA GLU A 73 -15.59 -13.82 -23.88
C GLU A 73 -14.57 -13.45 -24.97
N LEU A 74 -14.84 -13.80 -26.23
CA LEU A 74 -13.97 -13.42 -27.36
C LEU A 74 -13.87 -11.90 -27.53
N LEU A 75 -15.00 -11.18 -27.43
CA LEU A 75 -15.04 -9.72 -27.56
C LEU A 75 -14.38 -9.01 -26.37
N LEU A 76 -14.44 -9.60 -25.17
CA LEU A 76 -13.69 -9.09 -24.01
C LEU A 76 -12.18 -9.31 -24.15
N ALA A 77 -11.77 -10.46 -24.70
CA ALA A 77 -10.36 -10.79 -24.89
C ALA A 77 -9.69 -9.97 -26.01
N ASP A 78 -10.41 -9.70 -27.11
CA ASP A 78 -9.92 -8.88 -28.21
C ASP A 78 -10.99 -7.91 -28.73
N PRO A 79 -11.03 -6.67 -28.18
CA PRO A 79 -11.94 -5.62 -28.62
C PRO A 79 -11.79 -5.22 -30.11
N SER A 80 -10.65 -5.52 -30.74
CA SER A 80 -10.38 -5.15 -32.14
C SER A 80 -11.21 -5.98 -33.14
N LEU A 81 -11.77 -7.11 -32.70
CA LEU A 81 -12.67 -7.95 -33.48
C LEU A 81 -13.91 -7.20 -34.00
N ILE A 82 -14.29 -6.11 -33.34
CA ILE A 82 -15.43 -5.30 -33.80
C ILE A 82 -15.14 -4.61 -35.14
N HIS A 83 -13.89 -4.24 -35.42
CA HIS A 83 -13.52 -3.67 -36.72
C HIS A 83 -13.70 -4.70 -37.83
N THR A 84 -13.32 -5.97 -37.59
CA THR A 84 -13.57 -7.05 -38.56
C THR A 84 -15.06 -7.30 -38.77
N LEU A 85 -15.87 -7.21 -37.72
CA LEU A 85 -17.33 -7.37 -37.80
C LEU A 85 -18.02 -6.24 -38.59
N VAL A 86 -17.54 -5.00 -38.44
CA VAL A 86 -18.15 -3.82 -39.07
C VAL A 86 -17.60 -3.56 -40.48
N GLN A 87 -16.33 -3.89 -40.76
CA GLN A 87 -15.71 -3.68 -42.07
C GLN A 87 -16.08 -4.75 -43.10
N GLN A 88 -16.42 -5.97 -42.67
CA GLN A 88 -16.85 -7.04 -43.58
C GLN A 88 -18.22 -6.74 -44.19
N GLU A 89 -18.32 -6.84 -45.53
CA GLU A 89 -19.56 -6.73 -46.30
C GLU A 89 -20.45 -5.53 -45.91
N GLY A 90 -19.85 -4.36 -45.68
CA GLY A 90 -20.59 -3.13 -45.33
C GLY A 90 -21.31 -3.18 -43.97
N GLY A 91 -20.97 -4.14 -43.09
CA GLY A 91 -21.58 -4.32 -41.77
C GLY A 91 -22.79 -5.26 -41.75
N ALA A 92 -23.06 -6.01 -42.84
CA ALA A 92 -24.09 -7.04 -42.88
C ALA A 92 -24.01 -8.08 -41.74
N PRO A 93 -22.85 -8.68 -41.42
CA PRO A 93 -22.75 -9.65 -40.31
C PRO A 93 -23.01 -9.01 -38.95
N PHE A 94 -22.55 -7.78 -38.73
CA PHE A 94 -22.84 -7.02 -37.51
C PHE A 94 -24.35 -6.77 -37.33
N ARG A 95 -25.07 -6.37 -38.39
CA ARG A 95 -26.53 -6.18 -38.35
C ARG A 95 -27.30 -7.49 -38.18
N ALA A 96 -26.82 -8.60 -38.74
CA ALA A 96 -27.42 -9.92 -38.54
C ALA A 96 -27.25 -10.40 -37.11
N LEU A 97 -26.05 -10.23 -36.55
CA LEU A 97 -25.74 -10.56 -35.16
C LEU A 97 -26.58 -9.72 -34.18
N LEU A 98 -26.69 -8.42 -34.41
CA LEU A 98 -27.54 -7.54 -33.59
C LEU A 98 -29.01 -7.97 -33.65
N ARG A 99 -29.56 -8.26 -34.83
CA ARG A 99 -30.94 -8.77 -34.97
C ARG A 99 -31.15 -10.06 -34.19
N ARG A 100 -30.17 -10.98 -34.24
CA ARG A 100 -30.22 -12.22 -33.47
C ARG A 100 -30.20 -11.94 -31.98
N ILE A 101 -29.29 -11.10 -31.49
CA ILE A 101 -29.20 -10.73 -30.07
C ILE A 101 -30.51 -10.08 -29.61
N THR A 102 -31.06 -9.12 -30.37
CA THR A 102 -32.33 -8.45 -30.04
C THR A 102 -33.52 -9.42 -29.97
N SER A 103 -33.53 -10.46 -30.81
CA SER A 103 -34.51 -11.55 -30.71
C SER A 103 -34.31 -12.37 -29.43
N GLU A 104 -33.07 -12.76 -29.13
CA GLU A 104 -32.70 -13.58 -27.98
C GLU A 104 -32.78 -12.84 -26.63
N ILE A 105 -32.82 -11.50 -26.64
CA ILE A 105 -33.08 -10.69 -25.43
C ILE A 105 -34.49 -10.99 -24.86
N ASN A 106 -35.47 -11.36 -25.70
CA ASN A 106 -36.82 -11.72 -25.25
C ASN A 106 -37.02 -13.24 -25.06
N ASN A 107 -35.92 -14.01 -24.98
CA ASN A 107 -35.98 -15.47 -24.82
C ASN A 107 -36.64 -15.86 -23.47
N PHE A 108 -37.36 -16.97 -23.43
CA PHE A 108 -38.00 -17.51 -22.22
C PHE A 108 -36.98 -17.80 -21.11
N THR A 109 -35.76 -18.18 -21.47
CA THR A 109 -34.69 -18.53 -20.53
C THR A 109 -33.93 -17.31 -20.03
N ALA A 110 -33.94 -17.09 -18.71
CA ALA A 110 -33.29 -15.93 -18.09
C ALA A 110 -31.77 -15.85 -18.34
N GLN A 111 -31.09 -16.99 -18.44
CA GLN A 111 -29.66 -17.04 -18.71
C GLN A 111 -29.31 -16.54 -20.12
N VAL A 112 -30.13 -16.86 -21.12
CA VAL A 112 -29.95 -16.35 -22.48
C VAL A 112 -30.24 -14.85 -22.48
N ARG A 113 -31.32 -14.38 -21.82
CA ARG A 113 -31.59 -12.93 -21.68
C ARG A 113 -30.40 -12.17 -21.09
N VAL A 114 -29.81 -12.66 -20.00
CA VAL A 114 -28.64 -12.01 -19.37
C VAL A 114 -27.45 -11.91 -20.32
N ILE A 115 -27.08 -13.00 -20.99
CA ILE A 115 -25.92 -12.99 -21.91
C ILE A 115 -26.21 -12.12 -23.13
N SER A 116 -27.44 -12.17 -23.66
CA SER A 116 -27.87 -11.33 -24.78
C SER A 116 -27.85 -9.85 -24.42
N LEU A 117 -28.30 -9.46 -23.21
CA LEU A 117 -28.22 -8.08 -22.73
C LEU A 117 -26.76 -7.62 -22.58
N LYS A 118 -25.89 -8.46 -22.02
CA LYS A 118 -24.46 -8.15 -21.87
C LYS A 118 -23.77 -7.96 -23.23
N LEU A 119 -24.03 -8.85 -24.18
CA LEU A 119 -23.54 -8.73 -25.55
C LEU A 119 -24.08 -7.49 -26.24
N TYR A 120 -25.37 -7.20 -26.09
CA TYR A 120 -26.00 -6.03 -26.68
C TYR A 120 -25.34 -4.75 -26.19
N ALA A 121 -25.15 -4.60 -24.87
CA ALA A 121 -24.45 -3.46 -24.30
C ALA A 121 -22.99 -3.39 -24.77
N LEU A 122 -22.24 -4.50 -24.72
CA LEU A 122 -20.82 -4.56 -25.10
C LEU A 122 -20.60 -4.17 -26.57
N LEU A 123 -21.42 -4.69 -27.48
CA LEU A 123 -21.33 -4.37 -28.90
C LEU A 123 -21.60 -2.89 -29.17
N ASN A 124 -22.60 -2.31 -28.49
CA ASN A 124 -22.89 -0.87 -28.63
C ASN A 124 -21.75 -0.02 -28.07
N THR A 125 -21.23 -0.32 -26.87
CA THR A 125 -20.13 0.45 -26.26
C THR A 125 -18.84 0.38 -27.09
N LEU A 126 -18.49 -0.81 -27.60
CA LEU A 126 -17.31 -0.99 -28.44
C LEU A 126 -17.47 -0.30 -29.80
N ALA A 127 -18.67 -0.31 -30.38
CA ALA A 127 -18.92 0.32 -31.66
C ALA A 127 -18.92 1.86 -31.52
N ARG A 128 -19.39 2.40 -30.39
CA ARG A 128 -19.32 3.82 -30.05
C ARG A 128 -17.87 4.29 -29.83
N ALA A 129 -17.09 3.56 -29.03
CA ALA A 129 -15.70 3.89 -28.73
C ALA A 129 -14.82 3.96 -29.99
N ASN A 130 -15.13 3.16 -31.01
CA ASN A 130 -14.41 3.12 -32.28
C ASN A 130 -14.99 4.05 -33.36
N GLY A 131 -15.98 4.89 -33.02
CA GLY A 131 -16.65 5.81 -33.97
C GLY A 131 -17.48 5.09 -35.06
N LEU A 132 -17.73 3.80 -34.91
CA LEU A 132 -18.34 2.95 -35.94
C LEU A 132 -19.88 3.07 -36.01
N LEU A 133 -20.53 3.52 -34.93
CA LEU A 133 -21.99 3.72 -34.87
C LEU A 133 -22.46 5.02 -35.52
N LEU A 134 -21.66 6.10 -35.41
CA LEU A 134 -22.02 7.46 -35.82
C LEU A 134 -22.29 7.59 -37.33
N ASP A 135 -21.67 6.75 -38.17
CA ASP A 135 -21.79 6.84 -39.63
C ASP A 135 -22.74 5.80 -40.28
N ARG A 136 -23.13 4.72 -39.57
CA ARG A 136 -23.78 3.56 -40.23
C ARG A 136 -25.07 3.03 -39.60
N VAL A 137 -25.31 3.21 -38.30
CA VAL A 137 -26.55 2.77 -37.60
C VAL A 137 -26.83 3.63 -36.35
N PRO A 138 -27.25 4.90 -36.49
CA PRO A 138 -27.47 5.81 -35.35
C PRO A 138 -28.64 5.38 -34.44
N GLU A 139 -29.64 4.70 -34.99
CA GLU A 139 -30.85 4.24 -34.27
C GLU A 139 -30.55 3.30 -33.09
N LEU A 140 -29.46 2.55 -33.15
CA LEU A 140 -29.10 1.59 -32.08
C LEU A 140 -28.51 2.27 -30.84
N ASP A 141 -27.75 3.34 -31.05
CA ASP A 141 -27.06 4.07 -29.98
C ASP A 141 -28.07 4.80 -29.07
N GLU A 142 -29.16 5.32 -29.67
CA GLU A 142 -30.24 6.01 -28.96
C GLU A 142 -31.21 5.04 -28.25
N GLN A 143 -31.39 3.83 -28.79
CA GLN A 143 -32.32 2.83 -28.25
C GLN A 143 -31.73 1.98 -27.10
N LEU A 144 -30.42 1.99 -26.91
CA LEU A 144 -29.76 1.17 -25.89
C LEU A 144 -30.26 1.46 -24.46
N PRO A 145 -30.29 2.71 -23.96
CA PRO A 145 -30.77 3.00 -22.61
C PRO A 145 -32.24 2.61 -22.40
N ALA A 146 -33.10 2.86 -23.39
CA ALA A 146 -34.52 2.48 -23.35
C ALA A 146 -34.71 0.95 -23.31
N THR A 147 -33.92 0.23 -24.11
CA THR A 147 -33.95 -1.24 -24.16
C THR A 147 -33.52 -1.84 -22.82
N LEU A 148 -32.41 -1.36 -22.24
CA LEU A 148 -31.96 -1.83 -20.93
C LEU A 148 -33.00 -1.51 -19.85
N SER A 149 -33.53 -0.29 -19.81
CA SER A 149 -34.49 0.15 -18.80
C SER A 149 -35.75 -0.73 -18.74
N ARG A 150 -36.19 -1.29 -19.87
CA ARG A 150 -37.31 -2.24 -19.92
C ARG A 150 -37.08 -3.51 -19.09
N PHE A 151 -35.82 -3.97 -18.95
CA PHE A 151 -35.48 -5.19 -18.22
C PHE A 151 -35.24 -4.97 -16.73
N ILE A 152 -35.39 -3.74 -16.23
CA ILE A 152 -35.36 -3.45 -14.79
C ILE A 152 -36.50 -4.16 -14.06
N HIS A 153 -37.68 -4.30 -14.69
CA HIS A 153 -38.83 -5.00 -14.13
C HIS A 153 -39.00 -6.44 -14.64
N ASP A 154 -37.92 -7.08 -15.14
CA ASP A 154 -37.98 -8.48 -15.60
C ASP A 154 -38.39 -9.43 -14.45
N PRO A 155 -39.23 -10.45 -14.70
CA PRO A 155 -39.65 -11.39 -13.65
C PRO A 155 -38.47 -12.10 -12.99
N HIS A 156 -37.37 -12.31 -13.71
CA HIS A 156 -36.21 -13.01 -13.19
C HIS A 156 -35.17 -12.05 -12.60
N PRO A 157 -34.77 -12.21 -11.33
CA PRO A 157 -33.93 -11.24 -10.62
C PRO A 157 -32.52 -11.09 -11.21
N LYS A 158 -31.91 -12.16 -11.74
CA LYS A 158 -30.61 -12.07 -12.43
C LYS A 158 -30.64 -11.18 -13.68
N VAL A 159 -31.80 -11.08 -14.35
CA VAL A 159 -31.97 -10.20 -15.51
C VAL A 159 -32.10 -8.76 -15.05
N ARG A 160 -32.90 -8.50 -14.00
CA ARG A 160 -32.98 -7.16 -13.35
C ARG A 160 -31.61 -6.64 -12.92
N LYS A 161 -30.83 -7.49 -12.23
CA LYS A 161 -29.45 -7.18 -11.85
C LYS A 161 -28.59 -6.83 -13.05
N ALA A 162 -28.56 -7.71 -14.05
CA ALA A 162 -27.75 -7.50 -15.25
C ALA A 162 -28.14 -6.20 -15.94
N SER A 163 -29.44 -5.87 -15.99
CA SER A 163 -29.93 -4.61 -16.52
C SER A 163 -29.38 -3.40 -15.78
N LEU A 164 -29.48 -3.39 -14.44
CA LEU A 164 -28.98 -2.29 -13.60
C LEU A 164 -27.45 -2.13 -13.72
N ASP A 165 -26.70 -3.22 -13.66
CA ASP A 165 -25.24 -3.23 -13.82
C ASP A 165 -24.85 -2.68 -15.22
N LEU A 166 -25.55 -3.09 -16.27
CA LEU A 166 -25.28 -2.64 -17.64
C LEU A 166 -25.60 -1.17 -17.84
N ILE A 167 -26.69 -0.65 -17.26
CA ILE A 167 -27.01 0.78 -17.27
C ILE A 167 -25.86 1.58 -16.64
N TYR A 168 -25.34 1.12 -15.51
CA TYR A 168 -24.18 1.72 -14.84
C TYR A 168 -22.93 1.69 -15.72
N TYR A 169 -22.57 0.54 -16.32
CA TYR A 169 -21.40 0.42 -17.19
C TYR A 169 -21.52 1.23 -18.50
N CYS A 170 -22.72 1.30 -19.08
CA CYS A 170 -22.98 2.14 -20.25
C CYS A 170 -22.75 3.62 -19.89
N HIS A 171 -23.18 4.07 -18.71
CA HIS A 171 -22.90 5.44 -18.27
C HIS A 171 -21.39 5.72 -18.17
N LEU A 172 -20.61 4.83 -17.56
CA LEU A 172 -19.15 4.94 -17.52
C LEU A 172 -18.50 4.96 -18.91
N SER A 173 -19.16 4.37 -19.90
CA SER A 173 -18.75 4.35 -21.31
C SER A 173 -19.21 5.59 -22.10
N GLY A 174 -19.79 6.59 -21.45
CA GLY A 174 -20.16 7.88 -22.04
C GLY A 174 -21.60 7.99 -22.54
N TYR A 175 -22.50 7.08 -22.14
CA TYR A 175 -23.94 7.22 -22.39
C TYR A 175 -24.60 8.14 -21.34
N PRO A 176 -25.48 9.08 -21.75
CA PRO A 176 -26.21 9.90 -20.80
C PRO A 176 -27.23 9.05 -20.03
N LEU A 177 -27.28 9.21 -18.71
CA LEU A 177 -28.24 8.54 -17.83
C LEU A 177 -29.42 9.48 -17.58
N SER A 178 -30.65 9.07 -17.89
CA SER A 178 -31.83 9.93 -17.70
C SER A 178 -32.30 9.95 -16.23
N ALA A 179 -32.67 11.13 -15.73
CA ALA A 179 -33.30 11.30 -14.41
C ALA A 179 -34.61 10.52 -14.26
N SER A 180 -35.30 10.20 -15.36
CA SER A 180 -36.53 9.40 -15.37
C SER A 180 -36.37 7.98 -14.80
N LEU A 181 -35.13 7.47 -14.71
CA LEU A 181 -34.82 6.18 -14.11
C LEU A 181 -34.79 6.21 -12.58
N TYR A 182 -34.81 7.40 -11.97
CA TYR A 182 -34.75 7.54 -10.53
C TYR A 182 -35.91 6.84 -9.81
N PRO A 183 -37.20 7.11 -10.13
CA PRO A 183 -38.32 6.48 -9.43
C PRO A 183 -38.32 4.95 -9.58
N VAL A 184 -38.01 4.48 -10.79
CA VAL A 184 -37.89 3.05 -11.11
C VAL A 184 -36.77 2.38 -10.29
N SER A 185 -35.65 3.06 -10.12
CA SER A 185 -34.52 2.57 -9.32
C SER A 185 -34.86 2.55 -7.83
N VAL A 186 -35.60 3.55 -7.33
CA VAL A 186 -36.09 3.59 -5.94
C VAL A 186 -37.06 2.44 -5.65
N GLU A 187 -37.93 2.07 -6.60
CA GLU A 187 -38.77 0.87 -6.45
C GLU A 187 -37.93 -0.41 -6.32
N CYS A 188 -36.84 -0.51 -7.08
CA CYS A 188 -35.92 -1.66 -7.03
C CYS A 188 -35.11 -1.75 -5.72
N LEU A 189 -35.05 -0.70 -4.90
CA LEU A 189 -34.48 -0.78 -3.55
C LEU A 189 -35.30 -1.69 -2.64
N LYS A 190 -36.56 -1.97 -2.96
CA LYS A 190 -37.44 -2.87 -2.18
C LYS A 190 -37.53 -4.28 -2.76
N ASP A 191 -36.63 -4.64 -3.68
CA ASP A 191 -36.60 -5.96 -4.31
C ASP A 191 -36.28 -7.07 -3.29
N ASP A 192 -36.89 -8.25 -3.43
CA ASP A 192 -36.64 -9.39 -2.56
C ASP A 192 -35.17 -9.86 -2.58
N TYR A 193 -34.47 -9.64 -3.71
CA TYR A 193 -33.11 -10.14 -3.93
C TYR A 193 -32.04 -9.08 -3.65
N GLU A 194 -31.11 -9.43 -2.77
CA GLU A 194 -29.98 -8.59 -2.33
C GLU A 194 -29.22 -7.95 -3.50
N TYR A 195 -28.81 -8.74 -4.48
CA TYR A 195 -27.98 -8.23 -5.57
C TYR A 195 -28.72 -7.27 -6.52
N VAL A 196 -30.07 -7.27 -6.53
CA VAL A 196 -30.86 -6.30 -7.30
C VAL A 196 -30.92 -4.99 -6.53
N ARG A 197 -31.21 -5.05 -5.22
CA ARG A 197 -31.18 -3.88 -4.33
C ARG A 197 -29.83 -3.17 -4.35
N LEU A 198 -28.73 -3.93 -4.33
CA LEU A 198 -27.37 -3.38 -4.44
C LEU A 198 -27.13 -2.65 -5.77
N GLY A 199 -27.58 -3.22 -6.89
CA GLY A 199 -27.50 -2.57 -8.20
C GLY A 199 -28.34 -1.29 -8.25
N ALA A 200 -29.55 -1.33 -7.69
CA ALA A 200 -30.45 -0.19 -7.61
C ALA A 200 -29.87 0.94 -6.75
N LEU A 201 -29.28 0.61 -5.61
CA LEU A 201 -28.60 1.54 -4.71
C LEU A 201 -27.52 2.36 -5.42
N ARG A 202 -26.70 1.71 -6.25
CA ARG A 202 -25.66 2.39 -7.05
C ARG A 202 -26.24 3.33 -8.10
N ILE A 203 -27.35 2.95 -8.74
CA ILE A 203 -28.02 3.81 -9.73
C ILE A 203 -28.67 5.02 -9.05
N VAL A 204 -29.35 4.84 -7.91
CA VAL A 204 -29.94 5.93 -7.12
C VAL A 204 -28.87 6.94 -6.72
N TRP A 205 -27.74 6.45 -6.20
CA TRP A 205 -26.59 7.29 -5.89
C TRP A 205 -26.07 8.05 -7.12
N LEU A 206 -25.84 7.34 -8.23
CA LEU A 206 -25.29 7.94 -9.45
C LEU A 206 -26.21 9.03 -10.02
N ILE A 207 -27.51 8.77 -10.12
CA ILE A 207 -28.48 9.77 -10.62
C ILE A 207 -28.49 10.99 -9.69
N SER A 208 -28.39 10.78 -8.37
CA SER A 208 -28.33 11.87 -7.40
C SER A 208 -27.10 12.77 -7.54
N LYS A 209 -26.01 12.23 -8.06
CA LYS A 209 -24.80 13.00 -8.38
C LYS A 209 -24.90 13.76 -9.69
N LEU A 210 -25.61 13.22 -10.68
CA LEU A 210 -25.79 13.85 -11.98
C LEU A 210 -26.83 14.99 -11.93
N TYR A 211 -27.89 14.83 -11.14
CA TYR A 211 -29.02 15.76 -11.10
C TYR A 211 -29.37 16.22 -9.67
N PRO A 212 -28.43 16.79 -8.91
CA PRO A 212 -28.63 17.06 -7.48
C PRO A 212 -29.74 18.09 -7.19
N LEU A 213 -29.90 19.09 -8.08
CA LEU A 213 -30.84 20.20 -7.92
C LEU A 213 -32.21 19.94 -8.55
N GLU A 214 -32.39 18.83 -9.27
CA GLU A 214 -33.67 18.49 -9.88
C GLU A 214 -34.72 18.25 -8.81
N VAL A 215 -35.93 18.76 -9.01
CA VAL A 215 -37.00 18.67 -8.01
C VAL A 215 -37.95 17.56 -8.42
N ILE A 216 -38.15 16.61 -7.51
CA ILE A 216 -39.04 15.47 -7.70
C ILE A 216 -40.30 15.66 -6.86
N GLU A 217 -41.44 15.30 -7.42
CA GLU A 217 -42.70 15.18 -6.69
C GLU A 217 -42.79 13.80 -6.04
N VAL A 218 -42.69 13.76 -4.72
CA VAL A 218 -42.92 12.54 -3.94
C VAL A 218 -44.41 12.44 -3.66
N ARG A 219 -45.06 11.49 -4.34
CA ARG A 219 -46.48 11.17 -4.11
C ARG A 219 -46.62 10.38 -2.81
N LYS A 220 -47.24 11.00 -1.81
CA LYS A 220 -47.67 10.35 -0.56
C LYS A 220 -49.18 10.14 -0.61
N HIS A 221 -49.68 9.18 0.17
CA HIS A 221 -51.06 8.69 0.13
C HIS A 221 -52.14 9.81 0.10
N ASP A 222 -51.86 11.01 0.63
CA ASP A 222 -52.80 12.15 0.66
C ASP A 222 -52.25 13.51 0.13
N TYR A 223 -50.99 13.61 -0.33
CA TYR A 223 -50.42 14.85 -0.87
C TYR A 223 -49.12 14.62 -1.67
N SER A 224 -48.80 15.55 -2.59
CA SER A 224 -47.51 15.61 -3.29
C SER A 224 -46.61 16.67 -2.65
N ASP A 225 -45.45 16.24 -2.14
CA ASP A 225 -44.41 17.16 -1.69
C ASP A 225 -43.29 17.23 -2.73
N SER A 226 -42.76 18.42 -2.96
CA SER A 226 -41.59 18.62 -3.82
C SER A 226 -40.31 18.66 -2.99
N ILE A 227 -39.32 17.86 -3.37
CA ILE A 227 -38.01 17.74 -2.71
C ILE A 227 -36.90 17.70 -3.76
N ARG A 228 -35.70 18.19 -3.41
CA ARG A 228 -34.54 18.06 -4.29
C ARG A 228 -34.14 16.58 -4.35
N LEU A 229 -33.79 16.13 -5.54
CA LEU A 229 -33.43 14.74 -5.81
C LEU A 229 -32.26 14.28 -4.93
N VAL A 230 -31.25 15.13 -4.69
CA VAL A 230 -30.14 14.80 -3.78
C VAL A 230 -30.60 14.51 -2.36
N ASP A 231 -31.58 15.27 -1.86
CA ASP A 231 -32.08 15.13 -0.48
C ASP A 231 -32.97 13.87 -0.36
N ASP A 232 -33.83 13.61 -1.34
CA ASP A 232 -34.64 12.37 -1.36
C ASP A 232 -33.75 11.14 -1.50
N ALA A 233 -32.78 11.17 -2.42
CA ALA A 233 -31.85 10.07 -2.63
C ALA A 233 -31.04 9.79 -1.36
N PHE A 234 -30.58 10.82 -0.68
CA PHE A 234 -29.89 10.68 0.61
C PHE A 234 -30.77 9.95 1.64
N VAL A 235 -32.04 10.32 1.76
CA VAL A 235 -33.00 9.63 2.65
C VAL A 235 -33.19 8.16 2.25
N LYS A 236 -33.31 7.86 0.94
CA LYS A 236 -33.42 6.48 0.45
C LYS A 236 -32.17 5.65 0.69
N VAL A 237 -30.97 6.23 0.57
CA VAL A 237 -29.73 5.55 0.93
C VAL A 237 -29.66 5.33 2.45
N CYS A 238 -30.14 6.28 3.26
CA CYS A 238 -30.22 6.10 4.71
C CYS A 238 -31.14 4.94 5.10
N ASP A 239 -32.29 4.76 4.42
CA ASP A 239 -33.16 3.58 4.61
C ASP A 239 -32.39 2.26 4.43
N MET A 240 -31.47 2.21 3.44
CA MET A 240 -30.69 1.00 3.13
C MET A 240 -29.61 0.66 4.16
N VAL A 241 -29.30 1.57 5.10
CA VAL A 241 -28.42 1.26 6.25
C VAL A 241 -29.07 0.25 7.20
N ASN A 242 -30.40 0.12 7.15
CA ASN A 242 -31.17 -0.85 7.91
C ASN A 242 -31.57 -2.10 7.09
N ASP A 243 -30.90 -2.34 5.95
CA ASP A 243 -31.15 -3.54 5.14
C ASP A 243 -30.76 -4.83 5.87
N ILE A 244 -31.46 -5.92 5.57
CA ILE A 244 -31.20 -7.25 6.12
C ILE A 244 -29.79 -7.73 5.75
N SER A 245 -29.28 -7.36 4.56
CA SER A 245 -27.96 -7.76 4.10
C SER A 245 -26.86 -6.81 4.57
N MET A 246 -25.84 -7.38 5.22
CA MET A 246 -24.59 -6.68 5.58
C MET A 246 -23.93 -5.98 4.38
N THR A 247 -23.96 -6.58 3.19
CA THR A 247 -23.29 -6.02 1.99
C THR A 247 -23.95 -4.72 1.56
N ILE A 248 -25.28 -4.66 1.61
CA ILE A 248 -26.06 -3.48 1.27
C ILE A 248 -25.88 -2.40 2.33
N ARG A 249 -25.93 -2.76 3.62
CA ARG A 249 -25.66 -1.82 4.71
C ARG A 249 -24.30 -1.17 4.59
N THR A 250 -23.27 -1.97 4.30
CA THR A 250 -21.89 -1.48 4.08
C THR A 250 -21.82 -0.52 2.90
N GLU A 251 -22.37 -0.91 1.75
CA GLU A 251 -22.37 -0.06 0.54
C GLU A 251 -23.17 1.22 0.78
N ALA A 252 -24.33 1.14 1.44
CA ALA A 252 -25.14 2.29 1.78
C ALA A 252 -24.36 3.28 2.64
N CYS A 253 -23.72 2.81 3.72
CA CYS A 253 -22.84 3.64 4.53
C CYS A 253 -21.74 4.29 3.70
N VAL A 254 -21.01 3.55 2.86
CA VAL A 254 -19.96 4.11 1.99
C VAL A 254 -20.51 5.21 1.08
N LEU A 255 -21.67 4.99 0.47
CA LEU A 255 -22.28 5.96 -0.44
C LEU A 255 -22.73 7.23 0.30
N LEU A 256 -23.22 7.15 1.53
CA LEU A 256 -23.62 8.33 2.33
C LEU A 256 -22.48 9.33 2.50
N GLY A 257 -21.25 8.85 2.73
CA GLY A 257 -20.07 9.72 2.91
C GLY A 257 -19.71 10.52 1.66
N SER A 258 -20.14 10.05 0.49
CA SER A 258 -19.85 10.72 -0.78
C SER A 258 -20.81 11.85 -1.11
N TYR A 259 -21.95 11.99 -0.42
CA TYR A 259 -22.94 13.05 -0.71
C TYR A 259 -22.39 14.46 -0.43
N PHE A 260 -22.82 15.43 -1.25
CA PHE A 260 -22.48 16.85 -1.12
C PHE A 260 -23.78 17.66 -1.21
N ASP A 261 -23.84 18.81 -0.55
CA ASP A 261 -24.97 19.77 -0.60
C ASP A 261 -26.36 19.25 -0.16
N VAL A 262 -26.37 18.20 0.67
CA VAL A 262 -27.59 17.72 1.37
C VAL A 262 -28.02 18.76 2.42
N GLN A 263 -29.32 19.01 2.57
CA GLN A 263 -29.78 19.96 3.59
C GLN A 263 -29.38 19.50 4.99
N PHE A 264 -28.93 20.45 5.81
CA PHE A 264 -28.48 20.18 7.18
C PHE A 264 -29.52 19.45 8.04
N ASN A 265 -30.81 19.69 7.83
CA ASN A 265 -31.88 19.01 8.58
C ASN A 265 -31.89 17.50 8.34
N TYR A 266 -31.60 17.03 7.12
CA TYR A 266 -31.51 15.60 6.82
C TYR A 266 -30.21 15.01 7.37
N LEU A 267 -29.09 15.74 7.26
CA LEU A 267 -27.80 15.34 7.84
C LEU A 267 -27.89 15.17 9.36
N SER A 268 -28.34 16.20 10.08
CA SER A 268 -28.48 16.14 11.55
C SER A 268 -29.46 15.04 12.02
N GLN A 269 -30.47 14.70 11.20
CA GLN A 269 -31.40 13.62 11.52
C GLN A 269 -30.73 12.23 11.54
N THR A 270 -29.66 12.02 10.78
CA THR A 270 -28.89 10.75 10.75
C THR A 270 -28.20 10.40 12.06
N LEU A 271 -27.90 11.43 12.87
CA LEU A 271 -27.33 11.28 14.19
C LEU A 271 -28.40 11.23 15.30
N SER A 272 -29.67 11.55 15.01
CA SER A 272 -30.72 11.57 16.03
C SER A 272 -31.57 10.30 16.03
N LYS A 273 -31.63 9.59 17.17
CA LYS A 273 -32.57 8.48 17.43
C LYS A 273 -34.04 8.93 17.48
N LYS A 274 -34.33 10.23 17.56
CA LYS A 274 -35.69 10.81 17.61
C LYS A 274 -35.95 11.70 16.39
N ILE A 275 -37.16 11.64 15.84
CA ILE A 275 -37.59 12.56 14.76
C ILE A 275 -37.64 13.99 15.31
N MET A 276 -36.83 14.89 14.74
CA MET A 276 -36.75 16.28 15.21
C MET A 276 -38.02 17.07 14.91
N SER A 277 -38.40 17.99 15.81
CA SER A 277 -39.66 18.73 15.78
C SER A 277 -39.84 19.63 14.57
N HIS A 278 -38.75 20.14 13.97
CA HIS A 278 -38.80 20.99 12.77
C HIS A 278 -39.05 20.20 11.47
N LEU A 279 -38.85 18.87 11.50
CA LEU A 279 -39.25 17.93 10.44
C LEU A 279 -40.71 17.48 10.62
N LYS A 280 -41.35 17.78 11.77
CA LYS A 280 -42.77 17.52 12.00
C LYS A 280 -43.60 18.67 11.42
N ARG A 281 -44.28 18.44 10.29
CA ARG A 281 -45.22 19.44 9.75
C ARG A 281 -46.54 19.39 10.52
N ARG A 282 -47.04 20.56 10.94
CA ARG A 282 -48.43 20.72 11.39
C ARG A 282 -49.36 20.61 10.17
N PRO A 283 -50.51 19.92 10.24
CA PRO A 283 -51.44 19.82 9.12
C PRO A 283 -51.93 21.21 8.67
N ALA A 284 -52.08 21.40 7.36
CA ALA A 284 -52.54 22.65 6.75
C ALA A 284 -53.99 23.05 7.10
N PHE A 285 -54.72 22.23 7.87
CA PHE A 285 -56.12 22.50 8.26
C PHE A 285 -56.28 23.38 9.51
N ALA A 286 -55.21 23.82 10.17
CA ALA A 286 -55.29 24.73 11.32
C ALA A 286 -55.30 26.24 10.95
N LYS A 287 -55.72 26.61 9.74
CA LYS A 287 -56.03 28.00 9.35
C LYS A 287 -57.48 28.10 8.92
N GLY A 288 -58.39 28.05 9.89
CA GLY A 288 -59.83 28.13 9.63
C GLY A 288 -60.70 28.33 10.86
N GLY A 289 -60.19 28.93 11.94
CA GLY A 289 -61.01 29.35 13.08
C GLY A 289 -61.37 30.82 12.96
N SER A 290 -62.47 31.13 12.28
CA SER A 290 -63.06 32.48 12.29
C SER A 290 -63.33 32.89 13.73
N LYS A 291 -62.92 34.11 14.09
CA LYS A 291 -63.55 34.84 15.19
C LYS A 291 -65.06 34.83 14.95
N ARG A 292 -65.81 34.18 15.82
CA ARG A 292 -67.22 34.45 16.06
C ARG A 292 -67.38 34.76 17.53
N ASP A 293 -67.59 36.03 17.79
CA ASP A 293 -68.18 36.55 19.01
C ASP A 293 -69.57 35.94 19.23
N GLY A 294 -69.88 35.67 20.50
CA GLY A 294 -71.24 35.66 21.01
C GLY A 294 -71.85 34.29 21.34
N GLY A 295 -72.17 34.09 22.62
CA GLY A 295 -73.37 33.33 23.01
C GLY A 295 -73.15 32.10 23.88
N SER A 296 -73.22 32.32 25.21
CA SER A 296 -73.80 31.44 26.24
C SER A 296 -73.93 29.93 25.96
N GLY A 297 -73.21 29.12 26.74
CA GLY A 297 -73.44 27.68 26.82
C GLY A 297 -72.61 27.02 27.92
N ARG A 298 -73.05 27.18 29.16
CA ARG A 298 -72.47 26.54 30.34
C ARG A 298 -72.74 25.02 30.28
N SER A 299 -71.71 24.20 30.14
CA SER A 299 -71.75 22.82 30.61
C SER A 299 -70.43 22.42 31.23
N ASN A 300 -70.56 21.97 32.47
CA ASN A 300 -69.53 21.65 33.44
C ASN A 300 -68.95 20.27 33.07
N ARG A 301 -67.69 20.21 32.64
CA ARG A 301 -66.90 18.97 32.72
C ARG A 301 -65.67 19.25 33.56
N ASN A 302 -65.71 18.70 34.77
CA ASN A 302 -64.65 18.72 35.76
C ASN A 302 -63.34 18.26 35.11
N ILE A 303 -62.37 19.18 35.00
CA ILE A 303 -60.97 18.83 34.80
C ILE A 303 -60.49 18.27 36.15
N ILE A 304 -60.33 16.95 36.21
CA ILE A 304 -59.57 16.30 37.28
C ILE A 304 -58.10 16.60 36.94
N PRO A 305 -57.31 17.20 37.85
CA PRO A 305 -55.89 17.41 37.58
C PRO A 305 -55.21 16.04 37.62
N VAL A 306 -54.87 15.52 36.44
CA VAL A 306 -54.05 14.31 36.28
C VAL A 306 -52.64 14.65 36.76
N ALA A 307 -52.06 13.78 37.60
CA ALA A 307 -50.70 13.93 38.10
C ALA A 307 -49.70 13.85 36.94
N GLU A 308 -48.59 14.60 37.04
CA GLU A 308 -47.49 14.57 36.08
C GLU A 308 -46.96 13.14 35.90
N GLY A 309 -47.41 12.46 34.85
CA GLY A 309 -47.07 11.06 34.58
C GLY A 309 -47.99 10.33 33.60
N ASP A 310 -49.26 10.71 33.51
CA ASP A 310 -50.20 10.16 32.53
C ASP A 310 -50.31 11.11 31.33
N MET A 311 -49.64 10.76 30.24
CA MET A 311 -49.89 11.36 28.93
C MET A 311 -51.14 10.71 28.33
N ASP A 312 -52.22 11.49 28.22
CA ASP A 312 -53.35 11.15 27.37
C ASP A 312 -52.88 10.93 25.93
N VAL A 313 -52.88 9.68 25.48
CA VAL A 313 -52.70 9.29 24.09
C VAL A 313 -54.03 9.52 23.35
N GLU A 314 -54.47 10.76 23.29
CA GLU A 314 -55.48 11.17 22.30
C GLU A 314 -54.76 11.68 21.06
N SER A 315 -54.88 10.85 20.03
CA SER A 315 -54.44 10.97 18.64
C SER A 315 -54.62 12.37 18.04
N ASP A 316 -53.58 13.20 18.12
CA ASP A 316 -53.25 14.14 17.05
C ASP A 316 -52.35 13.39 16.06
N ASP A 317 -52.88 13.02 14.90
CA ASP A 317 -52.14 12.32 13.83
C ASP A 317 -50.95 13.16 13.34
N PHE A 318 -49.78 12.93 13.91
CA PHE A 318 -48.50 13.51 13.52
C PHE A 318 -48.06 12.94 12.17
N ARG A 319 -48.00 13.78 11.12
CA ARG A 319 -47.49 13.37 9.80
C ARG A 319 -45.96 13.25 9.82
N ILE A 320 -45.49 12.02 9.93
CA ILE A 320 -44.09 11.60 9.84
C ILE A 320 -43.57 11.89 8.42
N LEU A 321 -42.52 12.73 8.29
CA LEU A 321 -41.68 12.67 7.08
C LEU A 321 -41.04 11.28 7.05
N ASP A 322 -41.04 10.60 5.90
CA ASP A 322 -40.40 9.29 5.71
C ASP A 322 -39.04 9.28 6.42
N SER A 323 -38.98 8.51 7.49
CA SER A 323 -38.01 8.61 8.58
C SER A 323 -36.69 7.92 8.26
N GLY A 324 -36.35 7.74 6.98
CA GLY A 324 -35.18 6.96 6.57
C GLY A 324 -33.85 7.52 7.03
N ALA A 325 -33.75 8.86 7.06
CA ALA A 325 -32.60 9.53 7.62
C ALA A 325 -32.56 9.49 9.16
N CYS A 326 -33.60 9.04 9.87
CA CYS A 326 -33.61 9.05 11.33
C CYS A 326 -32.69 7.96 11.89
N GLY A 327 -31.63 8.37 12.60
CA GLY A 327 -30.74 7.45 13.27
C GLY A 327 -29.94 6.52 12.35
N ALA A 328 -29.87 6.80 11.04
CA ALA A 328 -29.20 5.93 10.08
C ALA A 328 -27.72 5.69 10.43
N PHE A 329 -26.97 6.74 10.78
CA PHE A 329 -25.58 6.56 11.21
C PHE A 329 -25.50 5.92 12.58
N VAL A 330 -26.43 6.20 13.48
CA VAL A 330 -26.46 5.56 14.80
C VAL A 330 -26.62 4.05 14.66
N HIS A 331 -27.53 3.59 13.80
CA HIS A 331 -27.68 2.17 13.47
C HIS A 331 -26.42 1.59 12.80
N GLY A 332 -25.81 2.31 11.86
CA GLY A 332 -24.56 1.89 11.23
C GLY A 332 -23.37 1.79 12.20
N LEU A 333 -23.34 2.62 13.26
CA LEU A 333 -22.33 2.59 14.32
C LEU A 333 -22.57 1.48 15.35
N GLU A 334 -23.84 1.17 15.64
CA GLU A 334 -24.26 0.09 16.56
C GLU A 334 -24.38 -1.28 15.86
N ASP A 335 -23.89 -1.38 14.63
CA ASP A 335 -24.01 -2.57 13.78
C ASP A 335 -23.18 -3.76 14.30
N GLU A 336 -23.75 -4.96 14.23
CA GLU A 336 -23.07 -6.21 14.61
C GLU A 336 -21.78 -6.45 13.80
N TYR A 337 -21.72 -6.01 12.54
CA TYR A 337 -20.57 -6.23 11.65
C TYR A 337 -19.59 -5.06 11.65
N ARG A 338 -18.31 -5.38 11.83
CA ARG A 338 -17.21 -4.39 11.82
C ARG A 338 -17.12 -3.62 10.50
N GLU A 339 -17.50 -4.25 9.39
CA GLU A 339 -17.45 -3.69 8.04
C GLU A 339 -18.39 -2.50 7.92
N VAL A 340 -19.63 -2.64 8.43
CA VAL A 340 -20.63 -1.57 8.42
C VAL A 340 -20.22 -0.46 9.38
N ARG A 341 -19.79 -0.80 10.61
CA ARG A 341 -19.28 0.18 11.59
C ARG A 341 -18.19 1.07 11.01
N ASN A 342 -17.18 0.47 10.37
CA ASN A 342 -16.11 1.22 9.74
C ASN A 342 -16.57 2.06 8.55
N ALA A 343 -17.48 1.54 7.71
CA ALA A 343 -18.06 2.31 6.62
C ALA A 343 -18.84 3.54 7.14
N ALA A 344 -19.61 3.38 8.23
CA ALA A 344 -20.32 4.47 8.87
C ALA A 344 -19.35 5.52 9.46
N ILE A 345 -18.31 5.11 10.18
CA ILE A 345 -17.27 6.02 10.71
C ILE A 345 -16.62 6.83 9.59
N ASN A 346 -16.21 6.16 8.51
CA ASN A 346 -15.58 6.84 7.37
C ASN A 346 -16.52 7.86 6.72
N SER A 347 -17.80 7.51 6.59
CA SER A 347 -18.80 8.40 5.99
C SER A 347 -19.15 9.58 6.88
N ILE A 348 -19.24 9.39 8.19
CA ILE A 348 -19.35 10.49 9.15
C ILE A 348 -18.12 11.40 9.01
N CYS A 349 -16.91 10.84 8.93
CA CYS A 349 -15.69 11.60 8.76
C CYS A 349 -15.73 12.47 7.49
N GLU A 350 -16.08 11.91 6.33
CA GLU A 350 -16.15 12.65 5.07
C GLU A 350 -17.20 13.79 5.13
N LEU A 351 -18.37 13.55 5.72
CA LEU A 351 -19.41 14.57 5.88
C LEU A 351 -18.98 15.66 6.89
N CYS A 352 -18.32 15.29 7.98
CA CYS A 352 -17.77 16.23 8.95
C CYS A 352 -16.68 17.12 8.34
N LEU A 353 -15.85 16.59 7.43
CA LEU A 353 -14.84 17.38 6.72
C LEU A 353 -15.43 18.43 5.77
N GLN A 354 -16.71 18.28 5.41
CA GLN A 354 -17.44 19.23 4.57
C GLN A 354 -18.22 20.27 5.39
N SER A 355 -18.80 19.88 6.53
CA SER A 355 -19.66 20.75 7.35
C SER A 355 -19.17 20.86 8.80
N ALA A 356 -18.82 22.09 9.19
CA ALA A 356 -18.40 22.40 10.56
C ALA A 356 -19.55 22.17 11.57
N GLU A 357 -20.78 22.53 11.23
CA GLU A 357 -21.94 22.34 12.11
C GLU A 357 -22.23 20.85 12.35
N PHE A 358 -22.10 20.02 11.32
CA PHE A 358 -22.26 18.57 11.46
C PHE A 358 -21.12 17.94 12.27
N SER A 359 -19.89 18.45 12.10
CA SER A 359 -18.73 17.98 12.87
C SER A 359 -18.94 18.11 14.38
N GLN A 360 -19.54 19.21 14.86
CA GLN A 360 -19.80 19.41 16.29
C GLN A 360 -20.80 18.38 16.85
N GLN A 361 -21.81 17.99 16.08
CA GLN A 361 -22.82 17.00 16.50
C GLN A 361 -22.28 15.56 16.45
N ALA A 362 -21.31 15.27 15.58
CA ALA A 362 -20.79 13.93 15.38
C ALA A 362 -19.73 13.51 16.42
N VAL A 363 -19.10 14.48 17.11
CA VAL A 363 -18.00 14.22 18.06
C VAL A 363 -18.41 13.22 19.13
N ASP A 364 -19.59 13.40 19.75
CA ASP A 364 -20.09 12.49 20.81
C ASP A 364 -20.15 11.05 20.32
N TYR A 365 -20.80 10.83 19.18
CA TYR A 365 -20.94 9.51 18.58
C TYR A 365 -19.59 8.88 18.20
N LEU A 366 -18.62 9.67 17.72
CA LEU A 366 -17.29 9.15 17.39
C LEU A 366 -16.46 8.80 18.63
N VAL A 367 -16.60 9.58 19.70
CA VAL A 367 -15.91 9.32 20.98
C VAL A 367 -16.50 8.08 21.66
N ASP A 368 -17.81 7.85 21.57
CA ASP A 368 -18.44 6.63 22.13
C ASP A 368 -17.86 5.33 21.53
N ILE A 369 -17.50 5.36 20.24
CA ILE A 369 -16.86 4.22 19.54
C ILE A 369 -15.45 3.92 20.08
N PHE A 370 -14.84 4.82 20.85
CA PHE A 370 -13.53 4.55 21.43
C PHE A 370 -13.56 3.41 22.45
N ASN A 371 -14.74 3.04 22.95
CA ASN A 371 -14.92 1.88 23.84
C ASN A 371 -15.40 0.62 23.10
N ASP A 372 -15.32 0.61 21.76
CA ASP A 372 -15.71 -0.53 20.95
C ASP A 372 -14.83 -1.77 21.22
N GLU A 373 -15.45 -2.96 21.20
CA GLU A 373 -14.79 -4.23 21.44
C GLU A 373 -13.72 -4.58 20.38
N ILE A 374 -13.78 -3.97 19.19
CA ILE A 374 -12.88 -4.26 18.08
C ILE A 374 -11.81 -3.18 17.92
N ASP A 375 -10.54 -3.57 18.09
CA ASP A 375 -9.36 -2.70 17.98
C ASP A 375 -9.31 -1.88 16.69
N TYR A 376 -9.64 -2.52 15.56
CA TYR A 376 -9.65 -1.88 14.24
C TYR A 376 -10.72 -0.78 14.13
N VAL A 377 -11.89 -0.98 14.74
CA VAL A 377 -12.98 0.00 14.76
C VAL A 377 -12.60 1.19 15.64
N ARG A 378 -12.06 0.94 16.84
CA ARG A 378 -11.51 1.98 17.74
C ARG A 378 -10.46 2.83 17.03
N LEU A 379 -9.48 2.18 16.40
CA LEU A 379 -8.41 2.87 15.66
C LEU A 379 -8.97 3.75 14.54
N ASN A 380 -9.95 3.26 13.78
CA ASN A 380 -10.57 4.02 12.71
C ASN A 380 -11.33 5.25 13.25
N ALA A 381 -12.06 5.11 14.35
CA ALA A 381 -12.75 6.24 15.00
C ALA A 381 -11.75 7.32 15.46
N ILE A 382 -10.67 6.94 16.14
CA ILE A 382 -9.64 7.87 16.63
C ILE A 382 -8.97 8.61 15.47
N THR A 383 -8.59 7.88 14.42
CA THR A 383 -7.95 8.51 13.25
C THR A 383 -8.90 9.42 12.48
N SER A 384 -10.18 9.04 12.38
CA SER A 384 -11.23 9.87 11.77
C SER A 384 -11.45 11.15 12.56
N LEU A 385 -11.61 11.07 13.88
CA LEU A 385 -11.74 12.28 14.71
C LEU A 385 -10.49 13.17 14.66
N THR A 386 -9.30 12.58 14.55
CA THR A 386 -8.05 13.33 14.36
C THR A 386 -8.02 14.10 13.05
N LYS A 387 -8.53 13.52 11.95
CA LYS A 387 -8.67 14.20 10.66
C LYS A 387 -9.63 15.39 10.76
N ILE A 388 -10.78 15.20 11.42
CA ILE A 388 -11.78 16.26 11.63
C ILE A 388 -11.16 17.39 12.48
N ALA A 389 -10.50 17.06 13.59
CA ALA A 389 -9.85 18.02 14.48
C ALA A 389 -8.72 18.83 13.81
N SER A 390 -8.10 18.27 12.76
CA SER A 390 -7.09 18.97 11.96
C SER A 390 -7.70 20.03 11.04
N ARG A 391 -8.98 19.90 10.69
CA ARG A 391 -9.71 20.81 9.80
C ARG A 391 -10.52 21.85 10.57
N TYR A 392 -11.22 21.41 11.61
CA TYR A 392 -12.08 22.23 12.45
C TYR A 392 -11.63 22.12 13.91
N PRO A 393 -11.58 23.24 14.67
CA PRO A 393 -11.25 23.18 16.08
C PRO A 393 -12.36 22.45 16.85
N ILE A 394 -12.02 21.30 17.41
CA ILE A 394 -12.90 20.53 18.31
C ILE A 394 -12.48 20.84 19.75
N THR A 395 -13.47 21.21 20.58
CA THR A 395 -13.34 21.31 22.03
C THR A 395 -13.97 20.08 22.65
N LEU A 396 -13.25 19.43 23.58
CA LEU A 396 -13.77 18.27 24.28
C LEU A 396 -14.24 18.61 25.69
N ASP A 397 -15.36 18.01 26.06
CA ASP A 397 -15.95 18.10 27.38
C ASP A 397 -15.28 17.13 28.35
N ARG A 398 -15.53 17.32 29.65
CA ARG A 398 -14.89 16.54 30.72
C ARG A 398 -15.16 15.03 30.60
N GLU A 399 -16.36 14.64 30.19
CA GLU A 399 -16.74 13.24 30.02
C GLU A 399 -16.01 12.60 28.84
N GLN A 400 -15.97 13.30 27.69
CA GLN A 400 -15.23 12.87 26.50
C GLN A 400 -13.73 12.71 26.79
N LEU A 401 -13.14 13.63 27.57
CA LEU A 401 -11.74 13.53 28.00
C LEU A 401 -11.47 12.30 28.86
N GLN A 402 -12.40 11.89 29.73
CA GLN A 402 -12.24 10.66 30.53
C GLN A 402 -12.22 9.40 29.65
N ILE A 403 -13.05 9.35 28.61
CA ILE A 403 -13.02 8.26 27.64
C ILE A 403 -11.65 8.20 26.94
N ILE A 404 -11.15 9.34 26.48
CA ILE A 404 -9.82 9.45 25.87
C ILE A 404 -8.72 8.96 26.80
N PHE A 405 -8.76 9.34 28.09
CA PHE A 405 -7.78 8.89 29.07
C PHE A 405 -7.82 7.38 29.29
N GLY A 406 -9.01 6.75 29.22
CA GLY A 406 -9.13 5.29 29.24
C GLY A 406 -8.40 4.63 28.05
N VAL A 407 -8.51 5.20 26.85
CA VAL A 407 -7.85 4.69 25.63
C VAL A 407 -6.33 4.84 25.68
N MET A 408 -5.80 5.79 26.45
CA MET A 408 -4.35 5.93 26.62
C MET A 408 -3.70 4.75 27.37
N GLU A 409 -4.52 3.92 28.00
CA GLU A 409 -4.12 2.68 28.68
C GLU A 409 -4.44 1.42 27.84
N ASP A 410 -4.78 1.58 26.55
CA ASP A 410 -5.09 0.47 25.64
C ASP A 410 -3.87 -0.45 25.45
N ALA A 411 -4.11 -1.75 25.27
CA ALA A 411 -3.07 -2.75 25.07
C ALA A 411 -2.31 -2.55 23.75
N ASP A 412 -2.97 -2.10 22.68
CA ASP A 412 -2.35 -1.92 21.37
C ASP A 412 -1.55 -0.60 21.30
N PRO A 413 -0.21 -0.64 21.09
CA PRO A 413 0.59 0.56 20.91
C PRO A 413 0.13 1.45 19.75
N LYS A 414 -0.49 0.90 18.70
CA LYS A 414 -0.99 1.69 17.57
C LYS A 414 -2.15 2.59 18.00
N ILE A 415 -3.07 2.06 18.80
CA ILE A 415 -4.21 2.81 19.35
C ILE A 415 -3.68 3.92 20.28
N ARG A 416 -2.73 3.60 21.17
CA ARG A 416 -2.08 4.60 22.04
C ARG A 416 -1.40 5.70 21.25
N GLN A 417 -0.65 5.36 20.20
CA GLN A 417 0.00 6.37 19.35
C GLN A 417 -1.04 7.23 18.59
N SER A 418 -2.14 6.63 18.13
CA SER A 418 -3.22 7.36 17.47
C SER A 418 -3.95 8.31 18.43
N ILE A 419 -4.19 7.91 19.68
CA ILE A 419 -4.82 8.81 20.65
C ILE A 419 -3.90 9.97 21.03
N HIS A 420 -2.58 9.76 21.13
CA HIS A 420 -1.61 10.85 21.27
C HIS A 420 -1.71 11.85 20.10
N SER A 421 -1.95 11.36 18.88
CA SER A 421 -2.14 12.20 17.69
C SER A 421 -3.47 12.97 17.71
N LEU A 422 -4.52 12.40 18.29
CA LEU A 422 -5.80 13.06 18.52
C LEU A 422 -5.67 14.17 19.57
N VAL A 423 -5.11 13.87 20.74
CA VAL A 423 -4.89 14.84 21.84
C VAL A 423 -4.01 15.98 21.37
N SER A 424 -3.01 15.69 20.54
CA SER A 424 -2.20 16.70 19.87
C SER A 424 -3.02 17.67 19.04
N SER A 425 -4.19 17.23 18.53
CA SER A 425 -5.04 17.91 17.56
C SER A 425 -6.26 18.64 18.12
N VAL A 426 -6.62 18.40 19.38
CA VAL A 426 -7.81 18.94 20.03
C VAL A 426 -7.51 20.21 20.83
N LEU A 427 -8.53 21.04 21.09
CA LEU A 427 -8.49 22.14 22.06
C LEU A 427 -9.08 21.73 23.40
N LEU A 428 -8.32 21.95 24.47
CA LEU A 428 -8.73 21.73 25.85
C LEU A 428 -9.42 23.00 26.38
N ALA A 429 -10.58 22.81 27.02
CA ALA A 429 -11.45 23.91 27.43
C ALA A 429 -10.83 24.80 28.52
N ASP A 430 -10.10 24.21 29.48
CA ASP A 430 -9.61 24.90 30.68
C ASP A 430 -8.24 24.39 31.17
N VAL A 431 -7.65 25.12 32.12
CA VAL A 431 -6.35 24.77 32.74
C VAL A 431 -6.40 23.44 33.51
N PRO A 432 -7.48 23.11 34.25
CA PRO A 432 -7.65 21.78 34.84
C PRO A 432 -7.62 20.62 33.84
N ALA A 433 -8.28 20.74 32.68
CA ALA A 433 -8.21 19.72 31.63
C ALA A 433 -6.78 19.56 31.09
N LEU A 434 -6.06 20.67 30.89
CA LEU A 434 -4.64 20.64 30.50
C LEU A 434 -3.79 19.90 31.53
N MET A 435 -3.95 20.20 32.82
CA MET A 435 -3.19 19.53 33.87
C MET A 435 -3.48 18.04 33.95
N THR A 436 -4.76 17.66 33.90
CA THR A 436 -5.16 16.25 33.93
C THR A 436 -4.57 15.51 32.74
N THR A 437 -4.56 16.12 31.55
CA THR A 437 -3.95 15.54 30.33
C THR A 437 -2.44 15.36 30.47
N VAL A 438 -1.73 16.31 31.08
CA VAL A 438 -0.28 16.22 31.29
C VAL A 438 0.05 15.14 32.32
N GLU A 439 -0.74 15.05 33.39
CA GLU A 439 -0.60 14.03 34.43
C GLU A 439 -0.85 12.62 33.85
N THR A 440 -1.92 12.41 33.08
CA THR A 440 -2.21 11.11 32.43
C THR A 440 -1.17 10.72 31.38
N LEU A 441 -0.68 11.67 30.58
CA LEU A 441 0.45 11.43 29.65
C LEU A 441 1.73 11.03 30.40
N SER A 442 1.98 11.62 31.57
CA SER A 442 3.15 11.31 32.40
C SER A 442 3.03 9.92 33.02
N ASP A 443 1.85 9.56 33.50
CA ASP A 443 1.57 8.22 34.03
C ASP A 443 1.68 7.15 32.93
N SER A 444 1.18 7.44 31.73
CA SER A 444 1.30 6.57 30.55
C SER A 444 2.77 6.38 30.16
N LEU A 445 3.60 7.43 30.20
CA LEU A 445 5.03 7.37 29.90
C LEU A 445 5.80 6.45 30.87
N LEU A 446 5.43 6.46 32.16
CA LEU A 446 6.04 5.60 33.17
C LEU A 446 5.65 4.13 33.00
N ARG A 447 4.44 3.86 32.53
CA ARG A 447 3.95 2.49 32.27
C ARG A 447 4.46 1.92 30.93
N HIS A 448 4.53 2.77 29.90
CA HIS A 448 4.88 2.40 28.53
C HIS A 448 6.03 3.27 28.01
N SER A 449 7.27 2.92 28.38
CA SER A 449 8.47 3.67 27.96
C SER A 449 8.68 3.68 26.44
N ASP A 450 8.15 2.68 25.73
CA ASP A 450 8.27 2.57 24.27
C ASP A 450 7.55 3.71 23.53
N ASP A 451 6.53 4.31 24.16
CA ASP A 451 5.71 5.39 23.57
C ASP A 451 6.33 6.79 23.76
N GLN A 452 7.53 6.88 24.35
CA GLN A 452 8.23 8.13 24.70
C GLN A 452 8.21 9.17 23.57
N ALA A 453 8.60 8.78 22.36
CA ALA A 453 8.67 9.69 21.24
C ALA A 453 7.28 10.23 20.82
N SER A 454 6.23 9.42 20.96
CA SER A 454 4.87 9.84 20.63
C SER A 454 4.29 10.81 21.67
N ILE A 455 4.57 10.56 22.95
CA ILE A 455 4.14 11.42 24.07
C ILE A 455 4.84 12.78 24.00
N TYR A 456 6.14 12.82 23.71
CA TYR A 456 6.87 14.09 23.56
C TYR A 456 6.37 14.92 22.37
N ARG A 457 6.06 14.28 21.23
CA ARG A 457 5.42 14.95 20.08
C ARG A 457 4.02 15.47 20.43
N CYS A 458 3.29 14.75 21.27
CA CYS A 458 1.99 15.19 21.77
C CYS A 458 2.11 16.43 22.66
N LEU A 459 2.95 16.38 23.69
CA LEU A 459 3.18 17.50 24.61
C LEU A 459 3.72 18.75 23.89
N ARG A 460 4.56 18.57 22.87
CA ARG A 460 4.95 19.66 21.96
C ARG A 460 3.73 20.37 21.37
N SER A 461 2.83 19.61 20.75
CA SER A 461 1.66 20.15 20.06
C SER A 461 0.68 20.79 21.02
N VAL A 462 0.44 20.14 22.17
CA VAL A 462 -0.41 20.66 23.25
C VAL A 462 0.16 21.98 23.79
N GLY A 463 1.47 22.05 24.05
CA GLY A 463 2.14 23.25 24.55
C GLY A 463 2.09 24.42 23.57
N TYR A 464 2.26 24.13 22.27
CA TYR A 464 2.16 25.15 21.23
C TYR A 464 0.75 25.75 21.09
N ARG A 465 -0.30 24.91 21.19
CA ARG A 465 -1.70 25.33 21.04
C ARG A 465 -2.26 26.03 22.28
N HIS A 466 -1.96 25.50 23.47
CA HIS A 466 -2.49 26.00 24.75
C HIS A 466 -1.57 27.02 25.42
N ARG A 467 -0.73 27.71 24.64
CA ARG A 467 0.25 28.70 25.13
C ARG A 467 -0.35 29.81 26.01
N ASN A 468 -1.62 30.15 25.82
CA ASN A 468 -2.31 31.17 26.60
C ASN A 468 -2.80 30.64 27.97
N SER A 469 -3.03 29.32 28.06
CA SER A 469 -3.53 28.65 29.28
C SER A 469 -2.39 28.24 30.22
N ILE A 470 -1.16 28.15 29.72
CA ILE A 470 0.03 27.88 30.52
C ILE A 470 0.48 29.21 31.15
N ASP A 471 0.45 29.30 32.49
CA ASP A 471 0.91 30.48 33.22
C ASP A 471 2.18 30.19 34.05
N SER A 472 2.71 31.21 34.71
CA SER A 472 3.90 31.06 35.54
C SER A 472 3.70 30.12 36.73
N ALA A 473 2.48 30.07 37.29
CA ALA A 473 2.15 29.20 38.41
C ALA A 473 2.14 27.72 37.98
N LEU A 474 1.66 27.43 36.77
CA LEU A 474 1.68 26.10 36.18
C LEU A 474 3.11 25.62 35.95
N VAL A 475 3.97 26.48 35.40
CA VAL A 475 5.40 26.18 35.18
C VAL A 475 6.10 25.87 36.51
N GLU A 476 5.87 26.69 37.54
CA GLU A 476 6.39 26.46 38.89
C GLU A 476 5.92 25.11 39.46
N LYS A 477 4.63 24.76 39.29
CA LYS A 477 4.06 23.48 39.73
C LYS A 477 4.67 22.28 38.99
N LEU A 478 4.76 22.33 37.66
CA LEU A 478 5.28 21.23 36.83
C LEU A 478 6.77 20.96 37.07
N LEU A 479 7.56 22.01 37.28
CA LEU A 479 8.98 21.93 37.58
C LEU A 479 9.28 21.76 39.08
N LYS A 480 8.25 21.70 39.93
CA LYS A 480 8.35 21.61 41.40
C LYS A 480 9.28 22.70 41.98
N ILE A 481 9.13 23.93 41.50
CA ILE A 481 9.92 25.09 41.93
C ILE A 481 9.31 25.66 43.20
N GLU A 482 10.01 25.55 44.33
CA GLU A 482 9.64 26.21 45.57
C GLU A 482 10.36 27.55 45.69
N LYS A 483 9.62 28.66 45.89
CA LYS A 483 10.16 30.04 45.91
C LYS A 483 11.22 30.31 46.98
N HIS A 484 11.30 29.47 48.01
CA HIS A 484 12.18 29.64 49.17
C HIS A 484 13.39 28.69 49.16
N PHE A 485 13.47 27.77 48.19
CA PHE A 485 14.53 26.76 48.12
C PHE A 485 15.24 26.81 46.77
N LEU A 486 16.53 26.49 46.77
CA LEU A 486 17.27 26.26 45.54
C LEU A 486 16.73 24.99 44.87
N THR A 487 16.31 25.12 43.61
CA THR A 487 15.90 23.98 42.81
C THR A 487 17.08 23.03 42.65
N ARG A 488 16.91 21.78 43.11
CA ARG A 488 17.90 20.72 42.91
C ARG A 488 17.95 20.37 41.43
N GLU A 489 19.16 20.25 40.88
CA GLU A 489 19.35 19.75 39.53
C GLU A 489 18.82 18.30 39.46
N ILE A 490 17.85 18.06 38.59
CA ILE A 490 17.17 16.77 38.42
C ILE A 490 17.97 15.94 37.40
N ASN A 491 17.98 14.62 37.56
CA ASN A 491 18.67 13.71 36.66
C ASN A 491 18.23 13.89 35.20
N GLN A 492 19.18 13.87 34.28
CA GLN A 492 18.96 14.03 32.83
C GLN A 492 18.13 12.91 32.19
N ASP A 493 18.07 11.75 32.86
CA ASP A 493 17.32 10.57 32.40
C ASP A 493 15.88 10.53 32.93
N ASP A 494 15.42 11.56 33.65
CA ASP A 494 14.03 11.65 34.09
C ASP A 494 13.10 11.88 32.89
N LEU A 495 12.34 10.83 32.56
CA LEU A 495 11.40 10.80 31.45
C LEU A 495 10.28 11.84 31.60
N VAL A 496 9.78 12.02 32.83
CA VAL A 496 8.62 12.89 33.13
C VAL A 496 9.03 14.35 33.09
N LEU A 497 10.19 14.69 33.66
CA LEU A 497 10.73 16.04 33.54
C LEU A 497 10.96 16.42 32.08
N THR A 498 11.52 15.52 31.28
CA THR A 498 11.74 15.76 29.85
C THR A 498 10.41 16.00 29.11
N ALA A 499 9.35 15.27 29.48
CA ALA A 499 7.99 15.51 29.00
C ALA A 499 7.47 16.91 29.36
N HIS A 500 7.60 17.33 30.63
CA HIS A 500 7.21 18.68 31.06
C HIS A 500 8.01 19.77 30.33
N LEU A 501 9.30 19.56 30.11
CA LEU A 501 10.13 20.48 29.32
C LEU A 501 9.66 20.57 27.86
N ALA A 502 9.23 19.45 27.25
CA ALA A 502 8.66 19.47 25.91
C ALA A 502 7.40 20.35 25.84
N LEU A 503 6.53 20.30 26.85
CA LEU A 503 5.35 21.18 26.93
C LEU A 503 5.76 22.66 27.09
N ILE A 504 6.60 22.96 28.09
CA ILE A 504 6.93 24.34 28.50
C ILE A 504 7.75 25.06 27.42
N LEU A 505 8.76 24.41 26.84
CA LEU A 505 9.64 25.03 25.86
C LEU A 505 8.90 25.35 24.56
N ASN A 506 8.01 24.46 24.09
CA ASN A 506 7.20 24.74 22.91
C ASN A 506 6.14 25.84 23.15
N ALA A 507 5.63 25.98 24.39
CA ALA A 507 4.81 27.13 24.76
C ALA A 507 5.63 28.44 24.80
N ALA A 508 6.91 28.36 25.19
CA ALA A 508 7.82 29.49 25.31
C ALA A 508 8.34 30.05 23.98
N GLU A 509 8.24 29.31 22.86
CA GLU A 509 8.65 29.77 21.53
C GLU A 509 7.97 31.10 21.14
N ASN A 510 6.72 31.31 21.58
CA ASN A 510 5.98 32.55 21.33
C ASN A 510 5.84 33.46 22.57
N ARG A 511 6.34 33.05 23.75
CA ARG A 511 6.20 33.78 25.02
C ARG A 511 7.49 33.72 25.84
N SER A 512 8.41 34.63 25.56
CA SER A 512 9.74 34.71 26.21
C SER A 512 9.69 34.96 27.72
N ALA A 513 8.54 35.39 28.27
CA ALA A 513 8.36 35.61 29.71
C ALA A 513 8.54 34.33 30.56
N PHE A 514 8.36 33.14 30.00
CA PHE A 514 8.65 31.89 30.74
C PHE A 514 10.15 31.67 30.93
N MET A 515 10.98 32.18 30.03
CA MET A 515 12.43 31.97 30.07
C MET A 515 13.04 32.59 31.33
N SER A 516 12.48 33.66 31.90
CA SER A 516 12.97 34.24 33.15
C SER A 516 12.61 33.43 34.40
N ILE A 517 11.67 32.50 34.31
CA ILE A 517 11.20 31.66 35.43
C ILE A 517 11.99 30.35 35.50
N LEU A 518 12.52 29.89 34.36
CA LEU A 518 13.24 28.62 34.26
C LEU A 518 14.55 28.63 35.06
N PRO A 519 14.82 27.58 35.85
CA PRO A 519 16.11 27.39 36.49
C PRO A 519 17.32 27.46 35.53
N PRO A 520 18.46 28.06 35.94
CA PRO A 520 19.64 28.26 35.09
C PRO A 520 20.24 26.99 34.45
N PHE A 521 20.03 25.82 35.07
CA PHE A 521 20.55 24.54 34.58
C PHE A 521 19.77 24.03 33.35
N ILE A 522 18.48 24.36 33.23
CA ILE A 522 17.63 23.92 32.10
C ILE A 522 18.18 24.46 30.77
N PHE A 523 18.77 25.66 30.79
CA PHE A 523 19.40 26.25 29.60
C PHE A 523 20.56 25.42 29.03
N ASN A 524 21.21 24.59 29.86
CA ASN A 524 22.22 23.63 29.38
C ASN A 524 21.60 22.41 28.72
N TYR A 525 20.37 22.05 29.09
CA TYR A 525 19.69 20.86 28.58
C TYR A 525 18.99 21.11 27.25
N ILE A 526 18.56 22.34 26.97
CA ILE A 526 17.83 22.69 25.73
C ILE A 526 18.59 22.25 24.46
N PRO A 527 19.90 22.54 24.28
CA PRO A 527 20.63 22.07 23.09
C PRO A 527 20.70 20.54 23.00
N TYR A 528 20.98 19.87 24.12
CA TYR A 528 21.04 18.41 24.20
C TYR A 528 19.71 17.73 23.85
N LEU A 529 18.59 18.26 24.39
CA LEU A 529 17.25 17.73 24.15
C LEU A 529 16.82 17.92 22.69
N HIS A 530 17.17 19.04 22.08
CA HIS A 530 16.94 19.28 20.66
C HIS A 530 17.72 18.31 19.78
N ASP A 531 18.99 18.03 20.09
CA ASP A 531 19.80 17.09 19.31
C ASP A 531 19.33 15.64 19.47
N LYS A 532 18.86 15.26 20.67
CA LYS A 532 18.33 13.91 20.95
C LYS A 532 16.92 13.70 20.39
N PHE A 533 16.06 14.73 20.43
CA PHE A 533 14.64 14.67 20.03
C PHE A 533 14.23 15.88 19.17
N PRO A 534 14.73 15.98 17.92
CA PRO A 534 14.56 17.17 17.08
C PRO A 534 13.09 17.47 16.75
N ASP A 535 12.25 16.45 16.62
CA ASP A 535 10.83 16.63 16.29
C ASP A 535 9.96 17.05 17.49
N CYS A 536 10.51 17.05 18.71
CA CYS A 536 9.78 17.28 19.96
C CYS A 536 10.11 18.61 20.63
N PHE A 537 11.31 19.15 20.42
CA PHE A 537 11.78 20.37 21.08
C PHE A 537 12.03 21.49 20.08
N PRO A 538 11.77 22.76 20.44
CA PRO A 538 12.01 23.89 19.56
C PRO A 538 13.51 24.18 19.43
N GLU A 539 13.91 24.78 18.32
CA GLU A 539 15.28 25.23 18.13
C GLU A 539 15.68 26.24 19.23
N PRO A 540 16.83 26.07 19.91
CA PRO A 540 17.23 26.94 21.02
C PRO A 540 17.27 28.43 20.67
N ARG A 541 17.54 28.76 19.39
CA ARG A 541 17.60 30.13 18.87
C ARG A 541 16.24 30.83 18.86
N ARG A 542 15.15 30.07 18.80
CA ARG A 542 13.78 30.60 18.76
C ARG A 542 13.24 30.97 20.14
N LEU A 543 13.82 30.42 21.21
CA LEU A 543 13.41 30.66 22.60
C LEU A 543 13.87 32.02 23.16
N GLY A 544 14.84 32.69 22.51
CA GLY A 544 15.35 34.01 22.92
C GLY A 544 16.16 34.02 24.24
N GLY A 545 16.86 35.13 24.51
CA GLY A 545 17.60 35.36 25.75
C GLY A 545 18.72 34.34 26.05
N ALA A 546 18.85 33.93 27.32
CA ALA A 546 19.91 33.03 27.80
C ALA A 546 19.96 31.67 27.10
N ALA A 547 18.84 31.18 26.53
CA ALA A 547 18.82 29.95 25.73
C ALA A 547 19.52 30.12 24.38
N ARG A 548 19.39 31.29 23.76
CA ARG A 548 20.11 31.62 22.52
C ARG A 548 21.60 31.74 22.80
N ASP A 549 21.97 32.43 23.87
CA ASP A 549 23.38 32.66 24.24
C ASP A 549 24.09 31.36 24.60
N ARG A 550 23.46 30.51 25.44
CA ARG A 550 23.94 29.16 25.77
C ARG A 550 23.97 28.21 24.57
N ALA A 551 23.06 28.36 23.62
CA ALA A 551 23.12 27.57 22.38
C ALA A 551 24.27 28.00 21.46
N THR A 552 24.58 29.31 21.38
CA THR A 552 25.81 29.77 20.72
C THR A 552 27.06 29.28 21.44
N GLU A 553 27.06 29.28 22.78
CA GLU A 553 28.16 28.77 23.60
C GLU A 553 28.34 27.26 23.46
N TYR A 554 27.26 26.49 23.49
CA TYR A 554 27.24 25.04 23.24
C TYR A 554 27.67 24.72 21.81
N LEU A 555 27.27 25.51 20.82
CA LEU A 555 27.77 25.37 19.44
C LEU A 555 29.27 25.68 19.37
N THR A 556 29.78 26.68 20.10
CA THR A 556 31.24 26.93 20.13
C THR A 556 32.02 25.87 20.90
N ASP A 557 31.46 25.32 21.99
CA ASP A 557 32.12 24.34 22.86
C ASP A 557 32.01 22.90 22.31
N SER A 558 30.91 22.57 21.62
CA SER A 558 30.79 21.33 20.82
C SER A 558 31.70 21.36 19.59
N VAL A 559 31.88 22.53 18.95
CA VAL A 559 32.89 22.74 17.89
C VAL A 559 34.33 22.58 18.42
N LEU A 560 34.56 22.78 19.73
CA LEU A 560 35.87 22.60 20.36
C LEU A 560 36.09 21.18 20.93
N LYS A 561 35.04 20.48 21.38
CA LYS A 561 35.12 19.13 22.00
C LYS A 561 34.82 17.97 21.05
N THR A 562 34.07 18.19 19.98
CA THR A 562 33.94 17.22 18.89
C THR A 562 34.76 17.71 17.72
N SER A 563 35.72 16.89 17.28
CA SER A 563 36.46 17.08 16.04
C SER A 563 35.55 16.86 14.81
N ILE A 564 34.41 17.56 14.71
CA ILE A 564 33.47 17.50 13.58
C ILE A 564 32.95 18.92 13.26
N VAL A 565 33.79 19.66 12.55
CA VAL A 565 33.52 20.25 11.23
C VAL A 565 32.39 21.32 11.04
N PRO A 566 32.73 22.53 10.53
CA PRO A 566 31.77 23.58 10.16
C PRO A 566 30.96 23.29 8.88
N ARG A 567 29.78 23.93 8.76
CA ARG A 567 28.82 23.88 7.63
C ARG A 567 29.44 23.98 6.22
N ALA A 568 30.63 24.57 6.06
CA ALA A 568 31.38 24.61 4.80
C ALA A 568 31.85 23.24 4.28
N ARG A 569 31.75 22.15 5.06
CA ARG A 569 32.10 20.78 4.63
C ARG A 569 30.89 19.90 4.30
N LEU A 570 29.64 20.33 4.52
CA LEU A 570 28.47 19.57 4.06
C LEU A 570 28.39 19.58 2.52
N ASP A 571 28.79 20.70 1.91
CA ASP A 571 29.03 20.82 0.47
C ASP A 571 30.16 19.89 0.01
N ASN A 572 31.15 19.60 0.86
CA ASN A 572 32.24 18.68 0.55
C ASN A 572 31.84 17.18 0.60
N ILE A 573 30.81 16.80 1.35
CA ILE A 573 30.36 15.39 1.43
C ILE A 573 29.71 14.94 0.11
N THR A 574 29.01 15.86 -0.58
CA THR A 574 28.47 15.62 -1.93
C THR A 574 29.47 15.97 -3.04
N ALA A 575 30.36 16.96 -2.84
CA ALA A 575 31.38 17.34 -3.81
C ALA A 575 32.51 16.32 -3.94
N VAL A 576 32.97 15.67 -2.87
CA VAL A 576 34.09 14.71 -2.94
C VAL A 576 33.78 13.52 -3.87
N PRO A 577 32.66 12.78 -3.73
CA PRO A 577 32.32 11.72 -4.69
C PRO A 577 32.17 12.25 -6.12
N ARG A 578 31.62 13.45 -6.30
CA ARG A 578 31.46 14.11 -7.61
C ARG A 578 32.82 14.43 -8.25
N ASP A 579 33.77 14.95 -7.48
CA ASP A 579 35.14 15.23 -7.93
C ASP A 579 35.94 13.97 -8.22
N ILE A 580 35.68 12.88 -7.49
CA ILE A 580 36.30 11.57 -7.76
C ILE A 580 35.76 11.01 -9.08
N CYS A 581 34.45 11.10 -9.33
CA CYS A 581 33.83 10.73 -10.61
C CYS A 581 34.42 11.50 -11.80
N LEU A 582 34.63 12.81 -11.67
CA LEU A 582 35.26 13.65 -12.70
C LEU A 582 36.70 13.23 -13.01
N ARG A 583 37.37 12.53 -12.08
CA ARG A 583 38.73 12.03 -12.24
C ARG A 583 38.80 10.59 -12.78
N ILE A 584 37.69 9.86 -12.88
CA ILE A 584 37.63 8.49 -13.47
C ILE A 584 38.11 8.45 -14.93
N PRO A 585 37.75 9.41 -15.81
CA PRO A 585 38.29 9.44 -17.18
C PRO A 585 39.82 9.53 -17.24
N ALA A 586 40.46 10.15 -16.24
CA ALA A 586 41.93 10.20 -16.14
C ALA A 586 42.55 8.82 -15.82
N VAL A 587 41.80 7.91 -15.19
CA VAL A 587 42.22 6.51 -15.03
C VAL A 587 42.24 5.81 -16.38
N LEU A 588 41.21 6.04 -17.20
CA LEU A 588 41.12 5.45 -18.55
C LEU A 588 42.24 5.97 -19.47
N THR A 589 42.62 7.24 -19.37
CA THR A 589 43.78 7.77 -20.13
C THR A 589 45.10 7.16 -19.69
N LEU A 590 45.32 6.96 -18.38
CA LEU A 590 46.51 6.28 -17.86
C LEU A 590 46.59 4.82 -18.32
N VAL A 591 45.45 4.13 -18.40
CA VAL A 591 45.35 2.76 -18.95
C VAL A 591 45.69 2.75 -20.44
N LYS A 592 45.15 3.69 -21.23
CA LYS A 592 45.46 3.85 -22.67
C LYS A 592 46.94 4.13 -22.92
N GLN A 593 47.61 4.84 -22.02
CA GLN A 593 49.05 5.14 -22.09
C GLN A 593 49.95 3.99 -21.58
N GLY A 594 49.38 2.83 -21.23
CA GLY A 594 50.14 1.68 -20.72
C GLY A 594 50.66 1.82 -19.28
N GLN A 595 50.30 2.90 -18.56
CA GLN A 595 50.78 3.21 -17.21
C GLN A 595 49.94 2.52 -16.11
N ARG A 596 49.84 1.19 -16.18
CA ARG A 596 48.94 0.37 -15.33
C ARG A 596 49.19 0.50 -13.83
N SER A 597 50.45 0.52 -13.38
CA SER A 597 50.79 0.64 -11.95
C SER A 597 50.37 2.00 -11.35
N ARG A 598 50.42 3.07 -12.16
CA ARG A 598 49.94 4.40 -11.76
C ARG A 598 48.42 4.43 -11.66
N ALA A 599 47.72 3.83 -12.62
CA ALA A 599 46.26 3.69 -12.59
C ALA A 599 45.79 2.90 -11.34
N GLN A 600 46.45 1.79 -11.01
CA GLN A 600 46.10 0.97 -9.84
C GLN A 600 46.34 1.72 -8.52
N ARG A 601 47.47 2.46 -8.39
CA ARG A 601 47.76 3.29 -7.21
C ARG A 601 46.72 4.41 -7.06
N PHE A 602 46.34 5.04 -8.17
CA PHE A 602 45.32 6.08 -8.19
C PHE A 602 43.96 5.54 -7.72
N ILE A 603 43.50 4.41 -8.27
CA ILE A 603 42.24 3.78 -7.86
C ILE A 603 42.25 3.45 -6.36
N ARG A 604 43.34 2.87 -5.83
CA ARG A 604 43.44 2.57 -4.39
C ARG A 604 43.34 3.83 -3.52
N GLN A 605 43.96 4.94 -3.93
CA GLN A 605 43.86 6.22 -3.22
C GLN A 605 42.43 6.76 -3.24
N GLN A 606 41.73 6.68 -4.37
CA GLN A 606 40.32 7.12 -4.48
C GLN A 606 39.39 6.25 -3.61
N ILE A 607 39.59 4.93 -3.60
CA ILE A 607 38.82 4.01 -2.73
C ILE A 607 39.03 4.36 -1.24
N GLN A 608 40.26 4.66 -0.83
CA GLN A 608 40.55 5.02 0.56
C GLN A 608 39.89 6.36 0.95
N GLN A 609 39.91 7.35 0.05
CA GLN A 609 39.22 8.64 0.27
C GLN A 609 37.70 8.44 0.40
N LEU A 610 37.08 7.63 -0.47
CA LEU A 610 35.65 7.32 -0.38
C LEU A 610 35.28 6.59 0.92
N ARG A 611 36.09 5.64 1.37
CA ARG A 611 35.87 4.93 2.64
C ARG A 611 35.85 5.89 3.82
N THR A 612 36.79 6.85 3.87
CA THR A 612 36.79 7.85 4.92
C THR A 612 35.55 8.73 4.87
N THR A 613 35.11 9.18 3.70
CA THR A 613 33.91 10.03 3.58
C THR A 613 32.62 9.29 3.95
N ILE A 614 32.47 8.02 3.56
CA ILE A 614 31.29 7.19 3.87
C ILE A 614 31.19 6.89 5.37
N ALA A 615 32.32 6.75 6.07
CA ALA A 615 32.32 6.52 7.52
C ALA A 615 31.80 7.73 8.34
N PHE A 616 31.80 8.93 7.76
CA PHE A 616 31.33 10.16 8.43
C PHE A 616 29.84 10.48 8.19
N ASP A 617 29.16 9.88 7.19
CA ASP A 617 27.71 10.02 6.97
C ASP A 617 27.02 8.64 7.02
N PRO A 618 26.55 8.21 8.20
CA PRO A 618 25.84 6.94 8.36
C PRO A 618 24.38 6.98 7.86
N SER A 619 23.87 8.11 7.34
CA SER A 619 22.46 8.18 6.97
C SER A 619 22.15 7.22 5.80
N PRO A 620 21.07 6.40 5.92
CA PRO A 620 20.62 5.54 4.83
C PRO A 620 19.85 6.31 3.74
N ILE A 621 19.55 7.59 3.98
CA ILE A 621 18.58 8.40 3.23
C ILE A 621 19.28 9.30 2.20
N THR A 622 20.54 9.68 2.43
CA THR A 622 21.30 10.48 1.47
C THR A 622 21.77 9.62 0.29
N PRO A 623 21.32 9.90 -0.96
CA PRO A 623 21.85 9.25 -2.15
C PRO A 623 23.26 9.78 -2.39
N ALA A 624 24.23 9.27 -1.65
CA ALA A 624 25.62 9.63 -1.85
C ALA A 624 26.13 8.88 -3.10
N PRO A 625 26.49 9.56 -4.22
CA PRO A 625 27.11 8.92 -5.37
C PRO A 625 28.36 8.10 -5.00
N GLY A 626 28.98 8.37 -3.84
CA GLY A 626 30.11 7.63 -3.29
C GLY A 626 29.84 6.14 -3.01
N LYS A 627 28.61 5.75 -2.66
CA LYS A 627 28.26 4.34 -2.35
C LYS A 627 28.27 3.43 -3.59
N LEU A 628 28.11 3.96 -4.80
CA LEU A 628 28.23 3.21 -6.07
C LEU A 628 29.63 3.29 -6.68
N VAL A 629 30.28 4.44 -6.56
CA VAL A 629 31.62 4.68 -7.14
C VAL A 629 32.66 3.76 -6.51
N GLN A 630 32.54 3.48 -5.21
CA GLN A 630 33.44 2.56 -4.52
C GLN A 630 33.42 1.13 -5.12
N PRO A 631 32.28 0.41 -5.20
CA PRO A 631 32.24 -0.93 -5.79
C PRO A 631 32.63 -0.95 -7.27
N PHE A 632 32.33 0.11 -8.04
CA PHE A 632 32.77 0.24 -9.43
C PHE A 632 34.30 0.44 -9.57
N LEU A 633 34.91 1.30 -8.74
CA LEU A 633 36.38 1.44 -8.72
C LEU A 633 37.07 0.14 -8.28
N GLN A 634 36.43 -0.64 -7.40
CA GLN A 634 36.93 -1.96 -7.01
C GLN A 634 36.84 -2.98 -8.16
N SER A 635 35.76 -2.99 -8.96
CA SER A 635 35.68 -3.86 -10.14
C SER A 635 36.72 -3.48 -11.18
N LEU A 636 36.95 -2.17 -11.41
CA LEU A 636 38.05 -1.69 -12.27
C LEU A 636 39.44 -2.13 -11.77
N ALA A 637 39.67 -2.09 -10.46
CA ALA A 637 40.93 -2.59 -9.88
C ALA A 637 41.11 -4.09 -10.13
N LEU A 638 40.05 -4.90 -10.03
CA LEU A 638 40.09 -6.34 -10.34
C LEU A 638 40.36 -6.60 -11.82
N VAL A 639 39.76 -5.81 -12.72
CA VAL A 639 40.02 -5.92 -14.17
C VAL A 639 41.48 -5.61 -14.50
N LEU A 640 42.05 -4.56 -13.90
CA LEU A 640 43.47 -4.23 -14.09
C LEU A 640 44.40 -5.30 -13.52
N ASN A 641 44.04 -5.91 -12.39
CA ASN A 641 44.76 -7.05 -11.84
C ASN A 641 44.70 -8.25 -12.80
N ALA A 642 43.51 -8.56 -13.33
CA ALA A 642 43.33 -9.62 -14.31
C ALA A 642 44.21 -9.38 -15.55
N GLN A 643 44.14 -8.18 -16.13
CA GLN A 643 44.95 -7.79 -17.29
C GLN A 643 46.46 -7.84 -17.07
N ALA A 644 46.93 -7.68 -15.83
CA ALA A 644 48.35 -7.83 -15.48
C ALA A 644 48.78 -9.30 -15.35
N LEU A 645 47.84 -10.18 -14.98
CA LEU A 645 48.07 -11.61 -14.82
C LEU A 645 47.95 -12.36 -16.15
N VAL A 646 47.05 -11.93 -17.05
CA VAL A 646 46.79 -12.51 -18.38
C VAL A 646 48.09 -12.71 -19.18
N GLY A 647 48.51 -13.99 -19.30
CA GLY A 647 49.77 -14.42 -19.93
C GLY A 647 50.82 -15.02 -18.98
N ARG A 648 50.59 -14.97 -17.66
CA ARG A 648 51.43 -15.56 -16.60
C ARG A 648 50.65 -16.69 -15.90
N THR A 649 50.79 -17.91 -16.39
CA THR A 649 50.04 -19.10 -15.94
C THR A 649 50.58 -19.74 -14.66
N SER A 650 51.63 -19.19 -14.04
CA SER A 650 52.31 -19.79 -12.88
C SER A 650 51.71 -19.43 -11.51
N ASP A 651 50.95 -18.32 -11.37
CA ASP A 651 50.40 -17.85 -10.09
C ASP A 651 48.97 -18.37 -9.81
N THR A 652 48.80 -19.68 -9.70
CA THR A 652 47.48 -20.34 -9.63
C THR A 652 46.55 -19.80 -8.52
N ALA A 653 47.07 -19.41 -7.35
CA ALA A 653 46.27 -18.95 -6.21
C ALA A 653 45.57 -17.60 -6.43
N ALA A 654 46.21 -16.64 -7.11
CA ALA A 654 45.62 -15.32 -7.39
C ALA A 654 44.58 -15.37 -8.52
N TRP A 655 44.72 -16.35 -9.42
CA TRP A 655 43.81 -16.57 -10.54
C TRP A 655 42.48 -17.22 -10.16
N CYS A 656 42.47 -18.10 -9.15
CA CYS A 656 41.28 -18.92 -8.84
C CYS A 656 40.08 -18.11 -8.34
N ASN A 657 40.31 -17.03 -7.60
CA ASN A 657 39.24 -16.29 -6.92
C ASN A 657 38.76 -15.05 -7.69
N LEU A 658 39.57 -14.57 -8.63
CA LEU A 658 39.34 -13.33 -9.35
C LEU A 658 38.07 -13.33 -10.22
N PRO A 659 37.73 -14.40 -10.97
CA PRO A 659 36.47 -14.47 -11.72
C PRO A 659 35.24 -14.43 -10.81
N GLY A 660 35.28 -15.14 -9.68
CA GLY A 660 34.20 -15.17 -8.69
C GLY A 660 33.96 -13.81 -8.05
N ASP A 661 35.04 -13.13 -7.62
CA ASP A 661 34.97 -11.79 -7.04
C ASP A 661 34.40 -10.76 -8.03
N LEU A 662 34.71 -10.90 -9.33
CA LEU A 662 34.23 -10.00 -10.38
C LEU A 662 32.75 -10.25 -10.71
N MET A 663 32.34 -11.53 -10.75
CA MET A 663 30.95 -11.94 -10.96
C MET A 663 30.03 -11.45 -9.83
N ALA A 664 30.39 -11.72 -8.57
CA ALA A 664 29.60 -11.32 -7.41
C ALA A 664 29.41 -9.80 -7.32
N ARG A 665 30.43 -9.02 -7.74
CA ARG A 665 30.36 -7.55 -7.77
C ARG A 665 29.47 -7.03 -8.89
N ALA A 666 29.47 -7.67 -10.06
CA ALA A 666 28.63 -7.27 -11.18
C ALA A 666 27.14 -7.42 -10.83
N TYR A 667 26.74 -8.59 -10.31
CA TYR A 667 25.37 -8.85 -9.85
C TYR A 667 24.97 -7.94 -8.68
N ARG A 668 25.86 -7.70 -7.72
CA ARG A 668 25.60 -6.75 -6.63
C ARG A 668 25.36 -5.33 -7.15
N LEU A 669 26.14 -4.87 -8.13
CA LEU A 669 25.96 -3.55 -8.73
C LEU A 669 24.62 -3.43 -9.46
N GLU A 670 24.16 -4.48 -10.14
CA GLU A 670 22.89 -4.49 -10.90
C GLU A 670 21.64 -4.52 -10.02
N HIS A 671 21.66 -5.31 -8.94
CA HIS A 671 20.46 -5.56 -8.13
C HIS A 671 20.39 -4.74 -6.83
N ALA A 672 21.51 -4.27 -6.29
CA ALA A 672 21.51 -3.45 -5.06
C ALA A 672 21.34 -1.94 -5.33
N TYR A 673 21.29 -1.51 -6.59
CA TYR A 673 21.17 -0.10 -6.97
C TYR A 673 20.06 0.07 -8.00
N LEU A 674 19.23 1.11 -7.83
CA LEU A 674 18.23 1.50 -8.81
C LEU A 674 18.76 2.62 -9.71
N GLY A 675 18.18 2.75 -10.92
CA GLY A 675 18.45 3.87 -11.82
C GLY A 675 19.55 3.63 -12.87
N HIS A 676 19.89 2.37 -13.18
CA HIS A 676 20.89 2.05 -14.21
C HIS A 676 20.52 2.58 -15.60
N SER A 677 21.44 3.34 -16.20
CA SER A 677 21.38 3.67 -17.62
C SER A 677 21.62 2.42 -18.48
N PRO A 678 21.10 2.37 -19.73
CA PRO A 678 21.33 1.24 -20.65
C PRO A 678 22.83 0.94 -20.86
N GLN A 679 23.66 1.98 -20.89
CA GLN A 679 25.12 1.88 -21.00
C GLN A 679 25.74 1.19 -19.77
N THR A 680 25.25 1.50 -18.57
CA THR A 680 25.72 0.87 -17.33
C THR A 680 25.38 -0.62 -17.30
N ARG A 681 24.15 -1.00 -17.70
CA ARG A 681 23.76 -2.42 -17.79
C ARG A 681 24.64 -3.19 -18.79
N TYR A 682 24.93 -2.57 -19.94
CA TYR A 682 25.85 -3.13 -20.92
C TYR A 682 27.26 -3.35 -20.34
N ALA A 683 27.80 -2.37 -19.61
CA ALA A 683 29.10 -2.49 -18.95
C ALA A 683 29.14 -3.60 -17.88
N LEU A 684 28.06 -3.79 -17.11
CA LEU A 684 27.92 -4.89 -16.15
C LEU A 684 27.84 -6.26 -16.85
N GLY A 685 27.16 -6.33 -18.00
CA GLY A 685 27.17 -7.52 -18.88
C GLY A 685 28.58 -7.86 -19.38
N LEU A 686 29.35 -6.86 -19.83
CA LEU A 686 30.74 -7.06 -20.26
C LEU A 686 31.65 -7.53 -19.12
N LEU A 687 31.43 -7.05 -17.88
CA LEU A 687 32.14 -7.55 -16.70
C LEU A 687 31.86 -9.04 -16.48
N ARG A 688 30.60 -9.47 -16.53
CA ARG A 688 30.24 -10.89 -16.36
C ARG A 688 30.82 -11.78 -17.46
N LEU A 689 30.74 -11.34 -18.71
CA LEU A 689 31.40 -12.01 -19.83
C LEU A 689 32.92 -12.12 -19.62
N PHE A 690 33.55 -11.06 -19.10
CA PHE A 690 34.98 -11.08 -18.78
C PHE A 690 35.31 -12.06 -17.65
N ALA A 691 34.47 -12.17 -16.62
CA ALA A 691 34.62 -13.19 -15.58
C ALA A 691 34.56 -14.61 -16.17
N HIS A 692 33.61 -14.90 -17.07
CA HIS A 692 33.53 -16.18 -17.75
C HIS A 692 34.78 -16.47 -18.59
N ILE A 693 35.29 -15.47 -19.33
CA ILE A 693 36.53 -15.63 -20.11
C ILE A 693 37.72 -15.93 -19.19
N LEU A 694 37.89 -15.20 -18.08
CA LEU A 694 38.97 -15.47 -17.12
C LEU A 694 38.86 -16.87 -16.51
N PHE A 695 37.64 -17.35 -16.27
CA PHE A 695 37.39 -18.71 -15.77
C PHE A 695 37.87 -19.79 -16.73
N THR A 696 37.79 -19.56 -18.05
CA THR A 696 38.30 -20.50 -19.06
C THR A 696 39.83 -20.63 -19.03
N PHE A 697 40.55 -19.61 -18.55
CA PHE A 697 42.01 -19.63 -18.47
C PHE A 697 42.55 -20.37 -17.24
N ILE A 698 41.70 -20.76 -16.28
CA ILE A 698 42.13 -21.49 -15.08
C ILE A 698 42.30 -22.98 -15.45
N PRO A 699 43.53 -23.54 -15.44
CA PRO A 699 43.75 -24.94 -15.75
C PRO A 699 42.99 -25.83 -14.76
N ALA A 700 42.38 -26.92 -15.25
CA ALA A 700 41.79 -27.94 -14.39
C ALA A 700 42.90 -28.60 -13.57
N SER A 701 43.06 -28.22 -12.30
CA SER A 701 43.96 -28.91 -11.39
C SER A 701 43.48 -30.35 -11.22
N LYS A 702 44.42 -31.30 -11.23
CA LYS A 702 44.18 -32.71 -10.94
C LYS A 702 43.70 -32.86 -9.49
N GLY A 703 42.39 -32.85 -9.28
CA GLY A 703 41.75 -33.05 -7.99
C GLY A 703 40.66 -32.01 -7.73
N GLU A 704 39.43 -32.49 -7.61
CA GLU A 704 38.25 -31.79 -7.05
C GLU A 704 37.57 -30.67 -7.86
N ARG A 705 37.71 -30.61 -9.19
CA ARG A 705 36.87 -29.70 -10.02
C ARG A 705 35.81 -30.50 -10.81
N ARG A 706 34.58 -30.59 -10.29
CA ARG A 706 33.40 -31.02 -11.08
C ARG A 706 32.95 -29.84 -11.95
N ASP A 707 33.56 -29.68 -13.12
CA ASP A 707 33.07 -28.71 -14.11
C ASP A 707 31.67 -29.15 -14.61
N PRO A 708 30.67 -28.25 -14.69
CA PRO A 708 29.34 -28.59 -15.20
C PRO A 708 29.42 -29.16 -16.62
N PRO A 709 28.54 -30.11 -17.00
CA PRO A 709 28.57 -30.74 -18.32
C PRO A 709 28.42 -29.73 -19.46
N GLN A 710 27.72 -28.62 -19.23
CA GLN A 710 27.56 -27.51 -20.18
C GLN A 710 28.86 -26.71 -20.38
N LEU A 711 29.68 -26.53 -19.33
CA LEU A 711 30.98 -25.88 -19.43
C LEU A 711 31.98 -26.80 -20.16
N GLN A 712 31.88 -28.12 -19.94
CA GLN A 712 32.64 -29.11 -20.70
C GLN A 712 32.21 -29.14 -22.18
N ALA A 713 30.90 -29.05 -22.45
CA ALA A 713 30.34 -28.94 -23.79
C ALA A 713 30.75 -27.63 -24.49
N LEU A 714 30.74 -26.49 -23.79
CA LEU A 714 31.23 -25.22 -24.31
C LEU A 714 32.74 -25.31 -24.59
N ARG A 715 33.55 -25.89 -23.70
CA ARG A 715 34.97 -26.14 -23.97
C ARG A 715 35.16 -27.05 -25.19
N ALA A 716 34.33 -28.08 -25.34
CA ALA A 716 34.36 -28.98 -26.50
C ALA A 716 33.93 -28.26 -27.80
N GLN A 717 32.90 -27.40 -27.76
CA GLN A 717 32.43 -26.59 -28.89
C GLN A 717 33.42 -25.48 -29.26
N LEU A 718 34.09 -24.87 -28.28
CA LEU A 718 35.16 -23.91 -28.50
C LEU A 718 36.39 -24.57 -29.15
N VAL A 719 36.70 -25.82 -28.78
CA VAL A 719 37.72 -26.66 -29.44
C VAL A 719 37.29 -27.07 -30.86
N GLN A 720 35.99 -27.11 -31.16
CA GLN A 720 35.43 -27.40 -32.49
C GLN A 720 35.31 -26.18 -33.42
N THR A 721 35.59 -24.96 -32.94
CA THR A 721 35.63 -23.79 -33.83
C THR A 721 36.79 -23.92 -34.83
N GLU A 722 36.58 -23.57 -36.10
CA GLU A 722 37.52 -23.73 -37.24
C GLU A 722 38.87 -22.98 -37.08
N VAL A 723 39.07 -22.29 -35.95
CA VAL A 723 40.28 -21.55 -35.62
C VAL A 723 41.17 -22.42 -34.72
N PRO A 724 42.47 -22.61 -35.04
CA PRO A 724 43.40 -23.35 -34.19
C PRO A 724 43.34 -22.84 -32.74
N ALA A 725 43.27 -23.74 -31.75
CA ALA A 725 43.14 -23.39 -30.33
C ALA A 725 44.18 -22.35 -29.86
N THR A 726 45.38 -22.35 -30.45
CA THR A 726 46.44 -21.35 -30.21
C THR A 726 46.08 -19.95 -30.70
N GLN A 727 45.43 -19.84 -31.87
CA GLN A 727 45.01 -18.58 -32.48
C GLN A 727 43.74 -18.05 -31.80
N PHE A 728 42.79 -18.92 -31.44
CA PHE A 728 41.61 -18.58 -30.63
C PHE A 728 42.00 -18.10 -29.23
N ASN A 729 42.87 -18.85 -28.54
CA ASN A 729 43.41 -18.41 -27.25
C ASN A 729 44.16 -17.08 -27.39
N SER A 730 44.94 -16.85 -28.46
CA SER A 730 45.61 -15.56 -28.68
C SER A 730 44.63 -14.40 -28.87
N GLN A 731 43.47 -14.64 -29.50
CA GLN A 731 42.40 -13.64 -29.65
C GLN A 731 41.70 -13.37 -28.32
N LEU A 732 41.41 -14.41 -27.53
CA LEU A 732 40.88 -14.25 -26.17
C LEU A 732 41.86 -13.53 -25.24
N TYR A 733 43.16 -13.84 -25.31
CA TYR A 733 44.23 -13.14 -24.59
C TYR A 733 44.29 -11.66 -25.00
N ARG A 734 44.19 -11.35 -26.30
CA ARG A 734 44.14 -9.97 -26.80
C ARG A 734 42.88 -9.24 -26.36
N PHE A 735 41.71 -9.88 -26.44
CA PHE A 735 40.45 -9.32 -25.97
C PHE A 735 40.51 -9.02 -24.47
N ALA A 736 41.01 -9.96 -23.67
CA ALA A 736 41.18 -9.79 -22.23
C ALA A 736 42.13 -8.64 -21.89
N GLN A 737 43.22 -8.48 -22.64
CA GLN A 737 44.18 -7.37 -22.48
C GLN A 737 43.66 -6.01 -22.97
N GLN A 738 42.65 -5.99 -23.85
CA GLN A 738 42.10 -4.80 -24.49
C GLN A 738 40.74 -4.35 -23.93
N LEU A 739 40.12 -5.13 -23.03
CA LEU A 739 38.83 -4.78 -22.42
C LEU A 739 38.91 -3.38 -21.76
N GLN A 740 38.04 -2.47 -22.23
CA GLN A 740 37.86 -1.13 -21.68
C GLN A 740 36.43 -1.01 -21.15
N LEU A 741 36.31 -0.65 -19.88
CA LEU A 741 35.03 -0.32 -19.26
C LEU A 741 34.85 1.18 -19.30
N GLU A 742 33.80 1.65 -19.98
CA GLU A 742 33.45 3.06 -19.95
C GLU A 742 32.88 3.45 -18.59
N PRO A 743 33.05 4.72 -18.14
CA PRO A 743 32.46 5.19 -16.90
C PRO A 743 30.93 5.14 -16.99
N CYS A 744 30.27 4.76 -15.89
CA CYS A 744 28.80 4.83 -15.82
C CYS A 744 28.33 6.28 -16.07
N GLY A 745 27.52 6.49 -17.11
CA GLY A 745 26.94 7.78 -17.47
C GLY A 745 25.79 8.22 -16.54
N ASP A 746 25.75 9.53 -16.24
CA ASP A 746 24.74 10.31 -15.49
C ASP A 746 24.53 10.10 -13.97
N ARG A 747 25.58 10.52 -13.25
CA ARG A 747 25.68 11.61 -12.25
C ARG A 747 24.66 11.84 -11.12
N ASP A 748 23.35 11.57 -11.20
CA ASP A 748 22.42 11.96 -10.09
C ASP A 748 21.22 11.00 -9.83
N CYS A 749 21.11 9.84 -10.47
CA CYS A 749 19.90 8.99 -10.39
C CYS A 749 20.04 7.66 -9.62
N PHE A 750 21.23 7.32 -9.11
CA PHE A 750 21.44 6.03 -8.46
C PHE A 750 20.98 6.04 -7.00
N LYS A 751 20.04 5.16 -6.68
CA LYS A 751 19.52 5.02 -5.32
C LYS A 751 19.89 3.63 -4.79
N PRO A 752 20.78 3.54 -3.78
CA PRO A 752 21.11 2.25 -3.20
C PRO A 752 19.89 1.71 -2.47
N VAL A 753 19.59 0.43 -2.68
CA VAL A 753 18.63 -0.28 -1.84
C VAL A 753 19.23 -0.34 -0.44
N SER A 754 18.52 0.23 0.54
CA SER A 754 19.01 0.28 1.92
C SER A 754 17.94 -0.19 2.89
N VAL A 755 18.40 -0.77 3.99
CA VAL A 755 17.56 -1.39 5.00
C VAL A 755 18.08 -1.02 6.36
N ASN A 756 17.17 -0.75 7.28
CA ASN A 756 17.49 -0.53 8.69
C ASN A 756 16.60 -1.43 9.56
N ILE A 757 17.22 -2.40 10.26
CA ILE A 757 16.51 -3.31 11.16
C ILE A 757 16.40 -2.66 12.54
N THR A 758 15.21 -2.21 12.90
CA THR A 758 14.90 -1.62 14.21
C THR A 758 14.77 -2.73 15.27
N GLN A 759 14.08 -3.82 14.97
CA GLN A 759 13.95 -4.99 15.84
C GLN A 759 14.37 -6.28 15.12
N PRO A 760 15.02 -7.24 15.82
CA PRO A 760 15.34 -7.24 17.24
C PRO A 760 16.54 -6.32 17.58
N ILE A 761 16.57 -5.77 18.79
CA ILE A 761 17.70 -4.98 19.30
C ILE A 761 18.78 -5.95 19.77
N SER A 762 19.97 -5.86 19.19
CA SER A 762 21.09 -6.70 19.63
C SER A 762 21.64 -6.13 20.94
N ASN A 763 21.45 -6.85 22.05
CA ASN A 763 21.97 -6.48 23.35
C ASN A 763 22.86 -7.61 23.89
N PRO A 764 24.20 -7.43 23.92
CA PRO A 764 25.09 -8.46 24.43
C PRO A 764 24.96 -8.71 25.94
N ASP A 765 24.52 -7.70 26.70
CA ASP A 765 24.37 -7.81 28.16
C ASP A 765 23.05 -8.49 28.56
N LYS A 766 22.07 -8.55 27.63
CA LYS A 766 20.77 -9.20 27.82
C LYS A 766 20.40 -10.06 26.60
N PRO A 767 21.00 -11.25 26.45
CA PRO A 767 20.75 -12.13 25.31
C PRO A 767 19.31 -12.63 25.30
N LEU A 768 18.78 -12.90 24.11
CA LEU A 768 17.42 -13.42 23.95
C LEU A 768 17.35 -14.87 24.47
N THR A 769 16.56 -15.09 25.51
CA THR A 769 16.43 -16.41 26.14
C THR A 769 15.43 -17.27 25.37
N VAL A 770 15.88 -18.42 24.87
CA VAL A 770 15.05 -19.38 24.14
C VAL A 770 15.01 -20.69 24.91
N LEU A 771 13.82 -21.22 25.14
CA LEU A 771 13.65 -22.56 25.69
C LEU A 771 13.82 -23.56 24.55
N GLY A 772 14.74 -24.53 24.68
CA GLY A 772 15.08 -25.47 23.59
C GLY A 772 13.90 -26.33 23.09
N ALA A 773 12.81 -26.42 23.85
CA ALA A 773 11.57 -27.10 23.45
C ALA A 773 10.71 -26.30 22.45
N PHE A 774 10.95 -25.00 22.29
CA PHE A 774 10.14 -24.11 21.46
C PHE A 774 10.96 -23.49 20.33
N PRO A 775 10.34 -23.22 19.16
CA PRO A 775 11.02 -22.52 18.09
C PRO A 775 11.40 -21.10 18.53
N LEU A 776 12.61 -20.68 18.18
CA LEU A 776 13.05 -19.29 18.27
C LEU A 776 12.08 -18.44 17.45
N SER A 777 11.31 -17.58 18.11
CA SER A 777 10.45 -16.60 17.45
C SER A 777 11.12 -15.22 17.48
N LEU A 778 11.47 -14.71 16.30
CA LEU A 778 12.06 -13.39 16.13
C LEU A 778 11.06 -12.45 15.45
N THR A 779 10.63 -11.42 16.18
CA THR A 779 9.91 -10.29 15.60
C THR A 779 10.91 -9.38 14.91
N ILE A 780 10.72 -9.19 13.61
CA ILE A 780 11.58 -8.40 12.74
C ILE A 780 10.79 -7.17 12.31
N GLU A 781 11.32 -6.02 12.71
CA GLU A 781 10.86 -4.73 12.23
C GLU A 781 12.00 -4.06 11.47
N ALA A 782 11.73 -3.67 10.23
CA ALA A 782 12.72 -3.02 9.38
C ALA A 782 12.11 -1.93 8.51
N THR A 783 12.84 -0.83 8.33
CA THR A 783 12.54 0.16 7.29
C THR A 783 13.37 -0.13 6.06
N LEU A 784 12.69 -0.16 4.92
CA LEU A 784 13.20 -0.51 3.61
C LEU A 784 13.12 0.74 2.73
N TYR A 785 14.20 1.09 2.05
CA TYR A 785 14.26 2.25 1.18
C TYR A 785 14.66 1.84 -0.24
N TRP A 786 13.98 2.43 -1.21
CA TRP A 786 14.25 2.28 -2.64
C TRP A 786 14.13 0.83 -3.14
N ILE A 787 13.10 0.09 -2.73
CA ILE A 787 12.83 -1.27 -3.20
C ILE A 787 11.77 -1.25 -4.32
N HIS A 788 12.13 -1.80 -5.47
CA HIS A 788 11.22 -1.93 -6.62
C HIS A 788 10.33 -3.18 -6.54
N ASP A 789 10.88 -4.31 -6.12
CA ASP A 789 10.18 -5.58 -6.02
C ASP A 789 10.23 -6.13 -4.59
N LEU A 790 9.08 -6.10 -3.91
CA LEU A 790 8.93 -6.64 -2.55
C LEU A 790 9.00 -8.17 -2.52
N SER A 791 8.62 -8.83 -3.62
CA SER A 791 8.64 -10.29 -3.73
C SER A 791 10.06 -10.86 -3.79
N ALA A 792 11.06 -10.01 -4.09
CA ALA A 792 12.46 -10.37 -4.09
C ALA A 792 13.09 -10.39 -2.68
N ILE A 793 12.45 -9.81 -1.66
CA ILE A 793 13.03 -9.74 -0.31
C ILE A 793 12.98 -11.12 0.36
N ARG A 794 14.09 -11.54 0.96
CA ARG A 794 14.16 -12.70 1.87
C ARG A 794 14.82 -12.31 3.19
N ILE A 795 14.44 -13.02 4.24
CA ILE A 795 15.09 -12.97 5.55
C ILE A 795 15.98 -14.21 5.66
N ARG A 796 17.28 -14.02 5.85
CA ARG A 796 18.24 -15.10 6.12
C ARG A 796 18.55 -15.14 7.62
N LEU A 797 18.44 -16.32 8.21
CA LEU A 797 18.96 -16.63 9.54
C LEU A 797 20.15 -17.58 9.39
N THR A 798 21.33 -17.13 9.80
CA THR A 798 22.52 -17.98 9.93
C THR A 798 22.57 -18.52 11.35
N LEU A 799 22.37 -19.83 11.50
CA LEU A 799 22.40 -20.52 12.80
C LEU A 799 23.85 -20.70 13.30
N PRO A 800 24.04 -21.09 14.58
CA PRO A 800 25.39 -21.26 15.16
C PRO A 800 26.26 -22.33 14.48
N ASP A 801 25.65 -23.30 13.80
CA ASP A 801 26.31 -24.30 12.94
C ASP A 801 26.66 -23.78 11.53
N PHE A 802 26.45 -22.48 11.28
CA PHE A 802 26.61 -21.83 9.98
C PHE A 802 25.61 -22.29 8.90
N THR A 803 24.54 -22.99 9.28
CA THR A 803 23.44 -23.28 8.34
C THR A 803 22.62 -22.02 8.09
N ASN A 804 22.21 -21.83 6.84
CA ASN A 804 21.44 -20.65 6.41
C ASN A 804 19.99 -21.05 6.11
N VAL A 805 19.05 -20.43 6.82
CA VAL A 805 17.62 -20.62 6.61
C VAL A 805 17.02 -19.36 6.00
N TYR A 806 16.20 -19.50 4.97
CA TYR A 806 15.61 -18.38 4.24
C TYR A 806 14.09 -18.35 4.38
N PHE A 807 13.54 -17.17 4.65
CA PHE A 807 12.11 -16.93 4.80
C PHE A 807 11.64 -15.85 3.82
N GLN A 808 10.49 -16.08 3.18
CA GLN A 808 9.82 -15.07 2.36
C GLN A 808 8.73 -14.39 3.18
N PRO A 809 8.84 -13.06 3.43
CA PRO A 809 7.78 -12.34 4.12
C PRO A 809 6.51 -12.25 3.25
N PRO A 810 5.31 -12.46 3.82
CA PRO A 810 4.05 -12.18 3.16
C PRO A 810 3.94 -10.72 2.71
N LEU A 811 3.34 -10.48 1.54
CA LEU A 811 3.15 -9.11 1.01
C LEU A 811 2.33 -8.21 1.94
N ILE A 812 1.42 -8.80 2.73
CA ILE A 812 0.61 -8.09 3.72
C ILE A 812 1.41 -7.50 4.90
N HIS A 813 2.64 -7.97 5.13
CA HIS A 813 3.50 -7.49 6.21
C HIS A 813 4.28 -6.22 5.85
N PHE A 814 4.16 -5.74 4.60
CA PHE A 814 4.79 -4.51 4.13
C PHE A 814 3.78 -3.36 4.16
N THR A 815 4.11 -2.31 4.91
CA THR A 815 3.34 -1.07 4.97
C THR A 815 4.05 0.02 4.17
N PRO A 816 3.40 0.68 3.19
CA PRO A 816 4.04 1.73 2.42
C PRO A 816 4.27 2.98 3.28
N THR A 817 5.50 3.46 3.34
CA THR A 817 5.86 4.70 4.06
C THR A 817 6.20 5.86 3.13
N GLY A 818 6.41 5.58 1.83
CA GLY A 818 6.73 6.58 0.81
C GLY A 818 7.03 5.93 -0.54
N PRO A 819 7.47 6.70 -1.56
CA PRO A 819 7.80 6.15 -2.87
C PRO A 819 8.94 5.14 -2.77
N LEU A 820 8.69 3.89 -3.20
CA LEU A 820 9.61 2.76 -3.11
C LEU A 820 10.17 2.51 -1.69
N SER A 821 9.47 2.98 -0.65
CA SER A 821 9.91 2.87 0.74
C SER A 821 8.81 2.22 1.58
N TYR A 822 9.18 1.22 2.37
CA TYR A 822 8.25 0.35 3.08
C TYR A 822 8.74 0.08 4.50
N ARG A 823 7.81 -0.18 5.41
CA ARG A 823 8.10 -0.75 6.72
C ARG A 823 7.63 -2.19 6.74
N LEU A 824 8.56 -3.10 7.03
CA LEU A 824 8.33 -4.53 7.21
C LEU A 824 8.13 -4.81 8.70
N GLN A 825 7.02 -5.45 9.05
CA GLN A 825 6.77 -6.03 10.38
C GLN A 825 6.39 -7.50 10.20
N THR A 826 7.28 -8.43 10.56
CA THR A 826 7.03 -9.86 10.40
C THR A 826 7.65 -10.66 11.54
N THR A 827 7.08 -11.81 11.85
CA THR A 827 7.65 -12.77 12.80
C THR A 827 8.21 -13.96 12.03
N VAL A 828 9.38 -14.45 12.45
CA VAL A 828 10.03 -15.63 11.86
C VAL A 828 10.34 -16.62 12.98
N GLY A 829 9.92 -17.87 12.78
CA GLY A 829 10.11 -18.97 13.72
C GLY A 829 11.07 -20.03 13.20
N HIS A 830 12.05 -20.47 13.99
CA HIS A 830 12.88 -21.65 13.66
C HIS A 830 13.27 -22.46 14.90
N SER A 831 13.19 -23.78 14.84
CA SER A 831 13.56 -24.68 15.95
C SER A 831 15.08 -24.81 16.06
N LEU A 832 15.62 -24.50 17.25
CA LEU A 832 17.04 -24.68 17.57
C LEU A 832 17.22 -26.03 18.29
N SER A 833 17.38 -27.13 17.55
CA SER A 833 17.64 -28.44 18.16
C SER A 833 19.09 -28.56 18.61
N GLY A 834 19.32 -28.89 19.89
CA GLY A 834 20.63 -29.35 20.38
C GLY A 834 21.62 -28.27 20.86
N TYR A 835 21.22 -27.00 20.91
CA TYR A 835 22.08 -25.91 21.41
C TYR A 835 21.84 -25.66 22.91
N SER A 836 22.92 -25.56 23.68
CA SER A 836 22.88 -25.14 25.09
C SER A 836 23.90 -24.04 25.36
N GLY A 837 23.46 -22.92 25.93
CA GLY A 837 24.33 -21.81 26.31
C GLY A 837 24.23 -20.60 25.38
N LEU A 838 25.21 -19.69 25.50
CA LEU A 838 25.27 -18.44 24.75
C LEU A 838 25.75 -18.73 23.32
N SER A 839 25.01 -18.24 22.32
CA SER A 839 25.33 -18.41 20.90
C SER A 839 24.95 -17.16 20.10
N THR A 840 25.51 -17.01 18.91
CA THR A 840 25.21 -15.89 18.00
C THR A 840 24.49 -16.39 16.76
N VAL A 841 23.30 -15.83 16.50
CA VAL A 841 22.56 -16.01 15.24
C VAL A 841 22.73 -14.75 14.41
N GLU A 842 23.07 -14.87 13.13
CA GLU A 842 23.13 -13.71 12.24
C GLU A 842 21.80 -13.56 11.49
N LEU A 843 21.11 -12.43 11.71
CA LEU A 843 19.93 -12.05 10.95
C LEU A 843 20.34 -11.16 9.78
N ALA A 844 19.94 -11.52 8.56
CA ALA A 844 20.18 -10.68 7.39
C ALA A 844 18.90 -10.49 6.56
N LEU A 845 18.72 -9.28 6.04
CA LEU A 845 17.76 -9.01 4.96
C LEU A 845 18.50 -9.04 3.63
N VAL A 846 18.01 -9.86 2.71
CA VAL A 846 18.69 -10.13 1.43
C VAL A 846 17.73 -9.94 0.24
N LEU A 847 18.27 -9.57 -0.91
CA LEU A 847 17.53 -9.54 -2.18
C LEU A 847 17.79 -10.80 -2.97
N ALA A 848 16.73 -11.52 -3.33
CA ALA A 848 16.75 -12.63 -4.27
C ALA A 848 16.72 -12.12 -5.72
N TYR A 849 17.56 -12.69 -6.59
CA TYR A 849 17.57 -12.40 -8.02
C TYR A 849 17.90 -13.66 -8.82
N PRO A 850 17.39 -13.78 -10.06
CA PRO A 850 17.73 -14.91 -10.93
C PRO A 850 19.14 -14.76 -11.50
N LEU A 851 19.88 -15.87 -11.59
CA LEU A 851 21.16 -15.93 -12.30
C LEU A 851 20.95 -16.08 -13.80
N GLU A 852 21.80 -15.46 -14.62
CA GLU A 852 21.74 -15.64 -16.09
C GLU A 852 22.15 -17.05 -16.51
N CYS A 853 23.17 -17.62 -15.85
CA CYS A 853 23.63 -18.99 -16.06
C CYS A 853 23.78 -19.70 -14.70
N PRO A 854 22.70 -20.24 -14.11
CA PRO A 854 22.68 -20.72 -12.73
C PRO A 854 23.79 -21.73 -12.40
N GLU A 855 24.03 -22.70 -13.27
CA GLU A 855 25.05 -23.75 -13.07
C GLU A 855 26.48 -23.20 -13.02
N ILE A 856 26.79 -22.26 -13.91
CA ILE A 856 28.15 -21.73 -14.07
C ILE A 856 28.40 -20.59 -13.06
N ASP A 857 27.45 -19.67 -12.92
CA ASP A 857 27.58 -18.46 -12.10
C ASP A 857 27.59 -18.78 -10.59
N ALA A 858 26.80 -19.76 -10.16
CA ALA A 858 26.82 -20.24 -8.78
C ALA A 858 28.16 -20.89 -8.43
N SER A 859 28.73 -21.69 -9.35
CA SER A 859 30.04 -22.34 -9.15
C SER A 859 31.20 -21.34 -9.08
N LEU A 860 31.15 -20.31 -9.93
CA LEU A 860 32.11 -19.21 -9.97
C LEU A 860 32.13 -18.40 -8.67
N SER A 861 30.95 -18.09 -8.15
CA SER A 861 30.78 -17.24 -6.97
C SER A 861 31.23 -17.91 -5.67
N ARG A 862 31.23 -19.26 -5.61
CA ARG A 862 31.75 -20.04 -4.47
C ARG A 862 33.24 -19.90 -4.24
N ASN A 863 34.01 -19.61 -5.30
CA ASN A 863 35.47 -19.54 -5.26
C ASN A 863 36.00 -18.13 -4.91
N SER A 864 35.18 -17.22 -4.37
CA SER A 864 35.57 -15.82 -4.03
C SER A 864 36.48 -15.72 -2.77
N SER A 865 37.35 -14.70 -2.70
CA SER A 865 38.54 -14.67 -1.82
C SER A 865 38.37 -14.10 -0.39
N SER A 866 37.33 -13.34 -0.06
CA SER A 866 37.16 -12.76 1.29
C SER A 866 35.74 -12.28 1.57
N ASP A 867 35.21 -12.55 2.77
CA ASP A 867 33.90 -12.13 3.34
C ASP A 867 32.62 -12.37 2.51
N GLN A 868 32.75 -12.72 1.23
CA GLN A 868 31.68 -12.96 0.26
C GLN A 868 31.31 -14.43 0.11
N LYS A 869 32.00 -15.35 0.82
CA LYS A 869 31.55 -16.74 1.01
C LYS A 869 30.12 -16.82 1.58
N ARG A 870 29.67 -15.74 2.25
CA ARG A 870 28.33 -15.60 2.83
C ARG A 870 27.22 -15.29 1.82
N CYS A 871 27.53 -14.75 0.64
CA CYS A 871 26.50 -14.29 -0.29
C CYS A 871 25.72 -15.41 -1.01
N LEU A 872 26.26 -16.63 -1.11
CA LEU A 872 25.64 -17.73 -1.85
C LEU A 872 25.95 -19.09 -1.22
N SER A 873 25.27 -19.43 -0.12
CA SER A 873 25.13 -20.82 0.31
C SER A 873 23.91 -21.43 -0.39
N GLN A 874 24.13 -22.43 -1.24
CA GLN A 874 23.05 -23.33 -1.62
C GLN A 874 22.62 -24.14 -0.41
N ALA A 875 21.32 -24.41 -0.32
CA ALA A 875 20.78 -25.46 0.53
C ALA A 875 21.40 -26.79 0.10
N THR A 876 22.30 -27.32 0.92
CA THR A 876 22.68 -28.73 0.89
C THR A 876 22.42 -29.28 2.27
N SER A 877 21.25 -29.91 2.40
CA SER A 877 21.00 -30.93 3.41
C SER A 877 21.70 -32.21 2.96
N ASP A 878 22.70 -32.66 3.72
CA ASP A 878 23.26 -34.02 3.79
C ASP A 878 23.80 -34.10 5.24
N ASP A 879 23.48 -35.04 6.13
CA ASP A 879 23.13 -36.47 6.00
C ASP A 879 22.29 -36.97 7.19
N ASN A 880 21.57 -38.07 6.96
CA ASN A 880 20.85 -38.99 7.88
C ASN A 880 19.36 -38.74 8.13
N ASP A 881 18.50 -39.23 7.24
CA ASP A 881 17.60 -40.37 7.54
C ASP A 881 16.70 -40.69 6.33
N ASP A 882 16.44 -41.98 6.12
CA ASP A 882 15.70 -42.59 5.01
C ASP A 882 14.29 -42.00 4.82
N ASN A 883 14.06 -41.25 3.73
CA ASN A 883 12.74 -41.14 3.10
C ASN A 883 12.81 -40.61 1.66
N PRO A 884 12.34 -41.36 0.64
CA PRO A 884 12.41 -40.93 -0.75
C PRO A 884 11.12 -40.18 -1.13
N SER A 885 11.06 -38.88 -0.89
CA SER A 885 10.03 -38.03 -1.49
C SER A 885 10.48 -36.56 -1.49
N GLU A 886 10.86 -36.10 -2.69
CA GLU A 886 10.96 -34.73 -3.21
C GLU A 886 12.30 -34.51 -3.92
N GLU A 887 12.23 -34.50 -5.26
CA GLU A 887 13.34 -34.13 -6.14
C GLU A 887 13.86 -32.74 -5.74
N SER A 888 15.12 -32.68 -5.29
CA SER A 888 15.83 -31.46 -4.92
C SER A 888 15.98 -30.54 -6.13
N THR A 889 15.02 -29.63 -6.34
CA THR A 889 15.16 -28.54 -7.30
C THR A 889 16.25 -27.59 -6.81
N VAL A 890 17.38 -27.53 -7.52
CA VAL A 890 18.41 -26.50 -7.34
C VAL A 890 17.71 -25.14 -7.41
N SER A 891 17.70 -24.37 -6.32
CA SER A 891 17.07 -23.05 -6.33
C SER A 891 17.86 -22.12 -7.26
N ASP A 892 17.27 -21.71 -8.39
CA ASP A 892 17.86 -20.82 -9.41
C ASP A 892 18.12 -19.36 -8.93
N LEU A 893 17.94 -19.10 -7.64
CA LEU A 893 18.00 -17.77 -7.03
C LEU A 893 19.32 -17.54 -6.30
N ALA A 894 19.90 -16.37 -6.56
CA ALA A 894 21.06 -15.84 -5.87
C ALA A 894 20.65 -14.70 -4.91
N TYR A 895 21.48 -14.42 -3.90
CA TYR A 895 21.17 -13.44 -2.86
C TYR A 895 22.21 -12.32 -2.74
N VAL A 896 21.74 -11.09 -2.51
CA VAL A 896 22.59 -9.95 -2.11
C VAL A 896 22.25 -9.54 -0.69
N ASP A 897 23.24 -9.56 0.20
CA ASP A 897 23.10 -9.06 1.57
C ASP A 897 22.92 -7.53 1.58
N LEU A 898 21.78 -7.06 2.07
CA LEU A 898 21.49 -5.63 2.26
C LEU A 898 21.98 -5.15 3.63
N LEU A 899 21.65 -5.89 4.69
CA LEU A 899 22.07 -5.62 6.06
C LEU A 899 22.22 -6.95 6.81
N VAL A 900 23.29 -7.08 7.59
CA VAL A 900 23.52 -8.21 8.49
C VAL A 900 23.59 -7.68 9.92
N LYS A 901 22.85 -8.30 10.83
CA LYS A 901 22.75 -7.93 12.25
C LYS A 901 22.98 -9.19 13.11
N PRO A 902 24.07 -9.24 13.89
CA PRO A 902 24.29 -10.35 14.82
C PRO A 902 23.36 -10.22 16.02
N ILE A 903 22.77 -11.34 16.45
CA ILE A 903 21.85 -11.44 17.60
C ILE A 903 22.43 -12.46 18.57
N GLN A 904 22.61 -12.07 19.83
CA GLN A 904 22.99 -12.99 20.89
C GLN A 904 21.74 -13.70 21.44
N ILE A 905 21.79 -15.02 21.43
CA ILE A 905 20.75 -15.90 21.98
C ILE A 905 21.33 -16.73 23.12
N PHE A 906 20.51 -17.04 24.11
CA PHE A 906 20.85 -17.96 25.19
C PHE A 906 19.82 -19.09 25.20
N THR A 907 20.27 -20.32 24.96
CA THR A 907 19.42 -21.50 24.88
C THR A 907 19.44 -22.29 26.18
N ASN A 908 18.28 -22.42 26.82
CA ASN A 908 18.09 -23.26 27.99
C ASN A 908 17.56 -24.63 27.55
N LEU A 909 18.38 -25.67 27.71
CA LEU A 909 17.89 -27.04 27.65
C LEU A 909 17.07 -27.29 28.91
N VAL A 910 15.76 -27.46 28.76
CA VAL A 910 14.96 -28.07 29.81
C VAL A 910 15.34 -29.56 29.81
N PRO A 911 15.83 -30.13 30.93
CA PRO A 911 16.02 -31.56 31.01
C PRO A 911 14.65 -32.21 30.77
N THR A 912 14.54 -33.00 29.72
CA THR A 912 13.35 -33.82 29.46
C THR A 912 13.12 -34.71 30.67
N ALA A 913 12.01 -34.48 31.38
CA ALA A 913 11.54 -35.33 32.47
C ALA A 913 10.89 -36.59 31.90
#